data_AF-A0A2K6FFT0-F1
#
_entry.id   AF-A0A2K6FFT0-F1
#
_cell.length_a   1.000
_cell.length_b   1.000
_cell.length_c   1.000
_cell.angle_alpha   90.00
_cell.angle_beta   90.00
_cell.angle_gamma   90.00
#
_symmetry.space_group_name_H-M   'P 1'
#
loop_
_entity.id
_entity.type
_entity.pdbx_description
1 polymer ?
#
loop_
_entity_poly.entity_id
_entity_poly.type
_entity_poly.pdbx_seq_one_letter_code
_entity_poly.pdbx_strand_id
1 'polypeptide(L)'
;FDTKPDLLLHLMTKEWQLELPKLLISVHGGLQNFELQPKLKQVFGKGLIKAAMTTGAWIFTGGVNTGVIRHVGDALKDHASKSRGKICTIGIAPWGIVENQEDLIGRDVVRPYQTMSNPMSKLTVLNSMHSHFILADNGTTGKYGAEVKLRRQLEKHISLQKINTRGLPFFSLDSRLFYSFWGSCQLDPIGIGQGVPVVALIVEGGPNVISIVLEYLRDTPPVPVVVCDGSGRASDILAFGHKYSEEGGLINESLRDQLLVTIQKTFTYTRTQAQHLFIILMECMKKKELITVFRMGSEGHQDIDLAILTALLKGANASAPDQLSLALAWNRVDIARSQIFIYGQQWPVGSLEQAMLDALVLDRVDFVKLLIENGRHGPSNTLYHLVRDVKKGNLPPDYRISLIDIGLVIEYLMGGAYRCNYTRKRFRTLYHNLFGPKRDDIPLRRGRKTTKKREEEVDIDLDDPEINHFPFPFHELMVWAVLMKRQKMALFFWQHGEEAMAKALVACKLCKAMAHEASENDMVDDISQELNHNSRDFGQLAVELLDQSYKQDEQLAMKLLTYELKNWSNATCLQLAVAAKHRDFIAHTCSQMLLTDMWMGRLRMRKNSGLKVILGILLPPSILSLEFKNKDDMPYMSQAQEIHLQEKEPEEPEKPTKEKDEEDMELTAMLGRNNGESSRKKDEEEAQSRHRLIPLGRKIYEFYNAPIVKFWFYTLAYIGYLMLFNYIVLVKMERWPSTQEWIVISYIFTLGIEKMREILMSEPGKLLQKVKVWLQEYWNVTDLIAILLFSVGMILRLQDQPFRSDGRVIYCVNIIYWYIRLLDIFGVNKYLGPYVMMIGKMMIDMMYFVIIMLVVLMSFGVARQAILFPNEEPSWKLAKNIFYMPYWMIYGEVFADQIDRKQVYDSHTPKSVHLFVLNKWLKIEDRFLASYLGGKKTKNNNYRR
;
A
#
# COMPACT_ATOMS: atom_id res chain seq x y z
N PHE A 1 -31.08 -3.73 44.15
CA PHE A 1 -32.04 -3.72 43.01
C PHE A 1 -32.42 -2.30 42.54
N ASP A 2 -32.08 -1.28 43.32
CA ASP A 2 -32.42 0.15 43.19
C ASP A 2 -31.23 1.03 42.78
N THR A 3 -30.08 0.40 42.49
CA THR A 3 -28.87 1.06 42.01
C THR A 3 -29.15 1.87 40.74
N LYS A 4 -28.63 3.10 40.68
CA LYS A 4 -28.77 3.98 39.50
C LYS A 4 -28.06 3.36 38.29
N PRO A 5 -28.69 3.37 37.09
CA PRO A 5 -28.13 2.74 35.89
C PRO A 5 -26.83 3.41 35.41
N ASP A 6 -26.64 4.70 35.66
CA ASP A 6 -25.43 5.46 35.31
C ASP A 6 -24.17 4.86 35.96
N LEU A 7 -24.28 4.43 37.22
CA LEU A 7 -23.18 3.80 37.96
C LEU A 7 -22.86 2.42 37.40
N LEU A 8 -23.88 1.67 36.97
CA LEU A 8 -23.69 0.37 36.33
C LEU A 8 -23.01 0.54 34.97
N LEU A 9 -23.42 1.51 34.16
CA LEU A 9 -22.76 1.78 32.89
C LEU A 9 -21.31 2.26 33.09
N HIS A 10 -21.05 3.06 34.13
CA HIS A 10 -19.69 3.46 34.50
C HIS A 10 -18.82 2.25 34.87
N LEU A 11 -19.34 1.33 35.71
CA LEU A 11 -18.67 0.08 36.04
C LEU A 11 -18.32 -0.71 34.77
N MET A 12 -19.28 -0.86 33.85
CA MET A 12 -19.09 -1.64 32.63
C MET A 12 -18.06 -1.02 31.67
N THR A 13 -18.07 0.30 31.51
CA THR A 13 -17.22 0.97 30.50
C THR A 13 -15.85 1.38 31.03
N LYS A 14 -15.73 1.74 32.31
CA LYS A 14 -14.48 2.20 32.92
C LYS A 14 -13.74 1.10 33.64
N GLU A 15 -14.41 0.37 34.52
CA GLU A 15 -13.77 -0.67 35.35
C GLU A 15 -13.63 -1.99 34.59
N TRP A 16 -14.69 -2.45 33.92
CA TRP A 16 -14.64 -3.67 33.10
C TRP A 16 -14.02 -3.44 31.71
N GLN A 17 -13.73 -2.19 31.35
CA GLN A 17 -13.14 -1.80 30.07
C GLN A 17 -13.93 -2.31 28.85
N LEU A 18 -15.26 -2.39 28.96
CA LEU A 18 -16.12 -2.78 27.84
C LEU A 18 -16.36 -1.59 26.90
N GLU A 19 -16.21 -1.83 25.59
CA GLU A 19 -16.61 -0.87 24.57
C GLU A 19 -18.15 -0.74 24.52
N LEU A 20 -18.63 0.50 24.34
CA LEU A 20 -20.07 0.78 24.22
C LEU A 20 -20.66 0.01 23.03
N PRO A 21 -21.78 -0.72 23.20
CA PRO A 21 -22.34 -1.52 22.12
C PRO A 21 -22.94 -0.66 21.02
N LYS A 22 -22.84 -1.11 19.76
CA LYS A 22 -23.57 -0.50 18.63
C LYS A 22 -25.02 -0.98 18.52
N LEU A 23 -25.36 -2.03 19.25
CA LEU A 23 -26.66 -2.68 19.30
C LEU A 23 -26.78 -3.44 20.64
N LEU A 24 -27.94 -3.38 21.28
CA LEU A 24 -28.26 -4.20 22.45
C LEU A 24 -29.34 -5.22 22.11
N ILE A 25 -29.05 -6.51 22.27
CA ILE A 25 -29.99 -7.60 22.05
C ILE A 25 -30.43 -8.14 23.41
N SER A 26 -31.70 -7.93 23.76
CA SER A 26 -32.30 -8.39 25.01
C SER A 26 -33.09 -9.68 24.77
N VAL A 27 -32.57 -10.82 25.23
CA VAL A 27 -33.22 -12.13 25.04
C VAL A 27 -34.16 -12.42 26.21
N HIS A 28 -35.41 -12.74 25.88
CA HIS A 28 -36.47 -13.13 26.81
C HIS A 28 -37.11 -14.45 26.36
N GLY A 29 -37.65 -15.23 27.30
CA GLY A 29 -38.23 -16.52 26.96
C GLY A 29 -38.65 -17.36 28.16
N GLY A 30 -38.79 -18.66 27.95
CA GLY A 30 -39.15 -19.61 29.00
C GLY A 30 -38.09 -19.68 30.11
N LEU A 31 -38.52 -19.56 31.38
CA LEU A 31 -37.67 -19.74 32.56
C LEU A 31 -37.39 -21.23 32.85
N GLN A 32 -38.35 -22.09 32.53
CA GLN A 32 -38.25 -23.55 32.68
C GLN A 32 -37.58 -24.16 31.45
N ASN A 33 -36.94 -25.32 31.61
CA ASN A 33 -36.31 -26.04 30.50
C ASN A 33 -37.35 -26.55 29.51
N PHE A 34 -37.07 -26.35 28.22
CA PHE A 34 -37.88 -26.80 27.10
C PHE A 34 -36.97 -27.21 25.94
N GLU A 35 -37.48 -28.04 25.04
CA GLU A 35 -36.76 -28.46 23.84
C GLU A 35 -37.25 -27.68 22.62
N LEU A 36 -36.31 -27.10 21.88
CA LEU A 36 -36.56 -26.50 20.58
C LEU A 36 -36.40 -27.57 19.49
N GLN A 37 -37.18 -27.45 18.42
CA GLN A 37 -36.96 -28.25 17.22
C GLN A 37 -35.49 -28.11 16.75
N PRO A 38 -34.78 -29.20 16.43
CA PRO A 38 -33.34 -29.16 16.16
C PRO A 38 -32.94 -28.14 15.08
N LYS A 39 -33.73 -28.04 14.00
CA LYS A 39 -33.51 -27.07 12.92
C LYS A 39 -33.68 -25.63 13.41
N LEU A 40 -34.72 -25.35 14.18
CA LEU A 40 -34.95 -24.02 14.77
C LEU A 40 -33.86 -23.67 15.78
N LYS A 41 -33.42 -24.61 16.63
CA LYS A 41 -32.31 -24.43 17.57
C LYS A 41 -31.02 -24.02 16.83
N GLN A 42 -30.72 -24.68 15.71
CA GLN A 42 -29.54 -24.37 14.91
C GLN A 42 -29.63 -22.99 14.25
N VAL A 43 -30.78 -22.63 13.66
CA VAL A 43 -30.99 -21.33 13.01
C VAL A 43 -30.99 -20.20 14.05
N PHE A 44 -31.59 -20.41 15.22
CA PHE A 44 -31.57 -19.50 16.35
C PHE A 44 -30.16 -19.24 16.86
N GLY A 45 -29.42 -20.32 17.18
CA GLY A 45 -28.05 -20.19 17.68
C GLY A 45 -27.13 -19.52 16.67
N LYS A 46 -27.16 -19.93 15.40
CA LYS A 46 -26.35 -19.30 14.35
C LYS A 46 -26.72 -17.85 14.11
N GLY A 47 -28.01 -17.53 14.00
CA GLY A 47 -28.49 -16.17 13.73
C GLY A 47 -28.17 -15.20 14.85
N LEU A 48 -28.40 -15.57 16.12
CA LEU A 48 -28.09 -14.72 17.26
C LEU A 48 -26.58 -14.39 17.35
N ILE A 49 -25.74 -15.41 17.20
CA ILE A 49 -24.29 -15.26 17.25
C ILE A 49 -23.78 -14.41 16.07
N LYS A 50 -24.32 -14.63 14.87
CA LYS A 50 -23.98 -13.86 13.67
C LYS A 50 -24.39 -12.40 13.81
N ALA A 51 -25.57 -12.11 14.36
CA ALA A 51 -26.03 -10.74 14.63
C ALA A 51 -25.09 -10.03 15.62
N ALA A 52 -24.75 -10.69 16.73
CA ALA A 52 -23.88 -10.10 17.75
C ALA A 52 -22.45 -9.85 17.27
N MET A 53 -21.87 -10.81 16.53
CA MET A 53 -20.51 -10.69 16.00
C MET A 53 -20.38 -9.61 14.92
N THR A 54 -21.32 -9.54 13.98
CA THR A 54 -21.23 -8.59 12.87
C THR A 54 -21.42 -7.15 13.32
N THR A 55 -22.29 -6.92 14.31
CA THR A 55 -22.61 -5.58 14.81
C THR A 55 -21.76 -5.14 16.01
N GLY A 56 -21.11 -6.07 16.72
CA GLY A 56 -20.50 -5.78 18.02
C GLY A 56 -21.55 -5.51 19.09
N ALA A 57 -22.64 -6.29 19.10
CA ALA A 57 -23.73 -6.12 20.04
C ALA A 57 -23.43 -6.72 21.41
N TRP A 58 -24.04 -6.14 22.45
CA TRP A 58 -24.17 -6.80 23.75
C TRP A 58 -25.41 -7.68 23.77
N ILE A 59 -25.31 -8.87 24.36
CA ILE A 59 -26.45 -9.77 24.58
C ILE A 59 -26.81 -9.75 26.07
N PHE A 60 -28.02 -9.29 26.40
CA PHE A 60 -28.58 -9.36 27.74
C PHE A 60 -29.45 -10.60 27.89
N THR A 61 -29.21 -11.35 28.95
CA THR A 61 -29.99 -12.54 29.30
C THR A 61 -30.31 -12.56 30.80
N GLY A 62 -31.09 -13.54 31.26
CA GLY A 62 -31.32 -13.79 32.68
C GLY A 62 -30.14 -14.44 33.43
N GLY A 63 -29.03 -14.79 32.76
CA GLY A 63 -27.80 -15.32 33.36
C GLY A 63 -27.85 -16.73 33.96
N VAL A 64 -29.02 -17.23 34.34
CA VAL A 64 -29.20 -18.57 34.93
C VAL A 64 -29.23 -19.68 33.88
N ASN A 65 -28.75 -20.88 34.20
CA ASN A 65 -28.62 -21.99 33.27
C ASN A 65 -29.93 -22.78 33.04
N THR A 66 -31.04 -22.08 32.85
CA THR A 66 -32.36 -22.70 32.62
C THR A 66 -33.07 -22.09 31.41
N GLY A 67 -33.97 -22.88 30.82
CA GLY A 67 -34.86 -22.44 29.75
C GLY A 67 -34.15 -21.86 28.53
N VAL A 68 -34.56 -20.67 28.09
CA VAL A 68 -34.01 -20.02 26.89
C VAL A 68 -32.51 -19.72 27.02
N ILE A 69 -32.05 -19.38 28.23
CA ILE A 69 -30.66 -19.00 28.48
C ILE A 69 -29.73 -20.21 28.28
N ARG A 70 -30.20 -21.43 28.55
CA ARG A 70 -29.47 -22.66 28.23
C ARG A 70 -29.22 -22.79 26.72
N HIS A 71 -30.22 -22.51 25.88
CA HIS A 71 -30.07 -22.55 24.41
C HIS A 71 -29.12 -21.46 23.90
N VAL A 72 -29.12 -20.27 24.52
CA VAL A 72 -28.14 -19.20 24.23
C VAL A 72 -26.74 -19.65 24.64
N GLY A 73 -26.58 -20.28 25.81
CA GLY A 73 -25.32 -20.84 26.29
C GLY A 73 -24.76 -21.92 25.37
N ASP A 74 -25.60 -22.85 24.90
CA ASP A 74 -25.23 -23.87 23.92
C ASP A 74 -24.72 -23.22 22.61
N ALA A 75 -25.40 -22.18 22.11
CA ALA A 75 -24.97 -21.45 20.92
C ALA A 75 -23.63 -20.73 21.11
N LEU A 76 -23.39 -20.14 22.28
CA LEU A 76 -22.12 -19.51 22.64
C LEU A 76 -20.99 -20.54 22.74
N LYS A 77 -21.28 -21.73 23.29
CA LYS A 77 -20.33 -22.84 23.39
C LYS A 77 -19.91 -23.37 22.03
N ASP A 78 -20.87 -23.59 21.14
CA ASP A 78 -20.62 -24.02 19.77
C ASP A 78 -19.75 -23.01 19.01
N HIS A 79 -19.97 -21.71 19.25
CA HIS A 79 -19.16 -20.64 18.67
C HIS A 79 -17.75 -20.58 19.28
N ALA A 80 -17.62 -20.62 20.61
CA ALA A 80 -16.33 -20.54 21.30
C ALA A 80 -15.37 -21.67 20.89
N SER A 81 -15.90 -22.84 20.54
CA SER A 81 -15.08 -23.95 20.01
C SER A 81 -14.53 -23.71 18.59
N LYS A 82 -15.14 -22.80 17.82
CA LYS A 82 -14.85 -22.58 16.38
C LYS A 82 -14.14 -21.26 16.07
N SER A 83 -14.22 -20.26 16.94
CA SER A 83 -13.76 -18.89 16.66
C SER A 83 -13.12 -18.24 17.89
N ARG A 84 -12.12 -17.37 17.66
CA ARG A 84 -11.42 -16.62 18.71
C ARG A 84 -12.13 -15.31 19.12
N GLY A 85 -13.18 -14.89 18.41
CA GLY A 85 -13.90 -13.67 18.73
C GLY A 85 -14.66 -13.79 20.06
N LYS A 86 -14.50 -12.81 20.96
CA LYS A 86 -15.24 -12.75 22.23
C LYS A 86 -16.54 -11.97 22.03
N ILE A 87 -17.67 -12.58 22.38
CA ILE A 87 -18.98 -11.92 22.38
C ILE A 87 -19.26 -11.43 23.79
N CYS A 88 -19.65 -10.16 23.93
CA CYS A 88 -20.05 -9.61 25.22
C CYS A 88 -21.48 -10.09 25.56
N THR A 89 -21.56 -11.05 26.47
CA THR A 89 -22.82 -11.60 26.98
C THR A 89 -22.93 -11.35 28.48
N ILE A 90 -23.97 -10.64 28.88
CA ILE A 90 -24.16 -10.16 30.25
C ILE A 90 -25.42 -10.81 30.82
N GLY A 91 -25.24 -11.63 31.85
CA GLY A 91 -26.33 -12.27 32.58
C GLY A 91 -26.79 -11.40 33.73
N ILE A 92 -28.04 -10.94 33.69
CA ILE A 92 -28.66 -10.17 34.79
C ILE A 92 -29.58 -11.14 35.56
N ALA A 93 -29.10 -11.65 36.68
CA ALA A 93 -29.77 -12.68 37.47
C ALA A 93 -30.13 -12.14 38.87
N PRO A 94 -31.25 -12.55 39.48
CA PRO A 94 -31.54 -12.19 40.86
C PRO A 94 -30.62 -12.97 41.82
N TRP A 95 -30.03 -12.29 42.80
CA TRP A 95 -29.08 -12.91 43.73
C TRP A 95 -29.70 -14.09 44.49
N GLY A 96 -30.92 -13.92 45.00
CA GLY A 96 -31.58 -14.90 45.86
C GLY A 96 -31.98 -16.24 45.23
N ILE A 97 -31.83 -16.42 43.90
CA ILE A 97 -32.08 -17.72 43.25
C ILE A 97 -30.79 -18.48 42.90
N VAL A 98 -29.63 -17.82 43.02
CA VAL A 98 -28.35 -18.41 42.61
C VAL A 98 -28.00 -19.55 43.56
N GLU A 99 -27.64 -20.71 43.05
CA GLU A 99 -27.13 -21.81 43.85
C GLU A 99 -25.66 -21.57 44.21
N ASN A 100 -25.21 -22.01 45.40
CA ASN A 100 -23.86 -21.80 45.93
C ASN A 100 -23.44 -20.33 46.02
N GLN A 101 -24.35 -19.45 46.50
CA GLN A 101 -24.06 -18.02 46.70
C GLN A 101 -22.87 -17.77 47.62
N GLU A 102 -22.66 -18.60 48.63
CA GLU A 102 -21.55 -18.46 49.60
C GLU A 102 -20.17 -18.48 48.93
N ASP A 103 -20.02 -19.26 47.86
CA ASP A 103 -18.76 -19.33 47.09
C ASP A 103 -18.42 -17.98 46.46
N LEU A 104 -19.41 -17.17 46.12
CA LEU A 104 -19.25 -15.88 45.46
C LEU A 104 -19.08 -14.70 46.45
N ILE A 105 -19.25 -14.94 47.75
CA ILE A 105 -19.15 -13.86 48.75
C ILE A 105 -17.67 -13.55 49.03
N GLY A 106 -17.28 -12.32 48.72
CA GLY A 106 -15.96 -11.80 49.02
C GLY A 106 -15.79 -10.37 48.50
N ARG A 107 -14.90 -9.61 49.12
CA ARG A 107 -14.54 -8.26 48.69
C ARG A 107 -13.18 -8.30 48.00
N ASP A 108 -13.13 -7.86 46.74
CA ASP A 108 -11.90 -7.79 45.93
C ASP A 108 -11.10 -9.11 45.88
N VAL A 109 -11.81 -10.25 45.92
CA VAL A 109 -11.22 -11.59 45.86
C VAL A 109 -11.79 -12.39 44.69
N VAL A 110 -10.93 -13.20 44.06
CA VAL A 110 -11.34 -14.15 43.03
C VAL A 110 -11.74 -15.46 43.72
N ARG A 111 -12.98 -15.89 43.48
CA ARG A 111 -13.52 -17.14 44.02
C ARG A 111 -13.93 -18.10 42.89
N PRO A 112 -13.58 -19.39 42.98
CA PRO A 112 -14.09 -20.38 42.05
C PRO A 112 -15.58 -20.62 42.33
N TYR A 113 -16.40 -20.61 41.28
CA TYR A 113 -17.83 -20.93 41.36
C TYR A 113 -18.13 -22.26 40.69
N GLN A 114 -18.86 -23.14 41.37
CA GLN A 114 -19.23 -24.44 40.81
C GLN A 114 -20.58 -24.38 40.09
N THR A 115 -20.59 -24.67 38.79
CA THR A 115 -21.80 -24.63 37.95
C THR A 115 -22.57 -25.96 37.92
N MET A 116 -22.38 -26.83 38.90
CA MET A 116 -23.06 -28.13 39.00
C MET A 116 -24.39 -27.95 39.72
N SER A 117 -25.51 -28.17 39.03
CA SER A 117 -26.84 -28.04 39.62
C SER A 117 -27.14 -29.20 40.57
N ASN A 118 -27.65 -28.90 41.76
CA ASN A 118 -28.17 -29.94 42.66
C ASN A 118 -29.63 -30.28 42.30
N PRO A 119 -29.95 -31.52 41.90
CA PRO A 119 -31.32 -31.89 41.51
C PRO A 119 -32.35 -31.78 42.63
N MET A 120 -31.93 -31.72 43.90
CA MET A 120 -32.82 -31.55 45.06
C MET A 120 -33.06 -30.08 45.44
N SER A 121 -32.34 -29.15 44.83
CA SER A 121 -32.41 -27.72 45.11
C SER A 121 -33.46 -27.03 44.26
N LYS A 122 -34.15 -26.03 44.84
CA LYS A 122 -35.06 -25.14 44.09
C LYS A 122 -34.33 -23.94 43.46
N LEU A 123 -33.03 -23.80 43.76
CA LEU A 123 -32.16 -22.75 43.23
C LEU A 123 -31.60 -23.14 41.86
N THR A 124 -31.02 -22.18 41.16
CA THR A 124 -30.48 -22.39 39.81
C THR A 124 -29.03 -21.92 39.74
N VAL A 125 -28.22 -22.66 38.97
CA VAL A 125 -26.81 -22.30 38.74
C VAL A 125 -26.68 -21.22 37.67
N LEU A 126 -25.64 -20.40 37.79
CA LEU A 126 -25.25 -19.46 36.73
C LEU A 126 -24.75 -20.22 35.49
N ASN A 127 -24.96 -19.65 34.30
CA ASN A 127 -24.54 -20.26 33.05
C ASN A 127 -23.06 -19.97 32.73
N SER A 128 -22.23 -21.02 32.65
CA SER A 128 -20.77 -20.90 32.47
C SER A 128 -20.30 -20.22 31.18
N MET A 129 -21.18 -20.05 30.18
CA MET A 129 -20.82 -19.49 28.88
C MET A 129 -21.00 -17.96 28.79
N HIS A 130 -21.51 -17.31 29.84
CA HIS A 130 -21.64 -15.86 29.89
C HIS A 130 -20.31 -15.18 30.24
N SER A 131 -20.08 -14.01 29.66
CA SER A 131 -18.84 -13.26 29.89
C SER A 131 -18.86 -12.47 31.22
N HIS A 132 -20.00 -11.90 31.58
CA HIS A 132 -20.17 -11.04 32.76
C HIS A 132 -21.51 -11.30 33.44
N PHE A 133 -21.59 -11.01 34.73
CA PHE A 133 -22.81 -11.15 35.52
C PHE A 133 -23.11 -9.90 36.33
N ILE A 134 -24.39 -9.52 36.37
CA ILE A 134 -24.94 -8.52 37.28
C ILE A 134 -25.96 -9.24 38.16
N LEU A 135 -25.67 -9.31 39.46
CA LEU A 135 -26.51 -10.03 40.43
C LEU A 135 -27.39 -9.02 41.18
N ALA A 136 -28.69 -9.07 40.92
CA ALA A 136 -29.67 -8.13 41.47
C ALA A 136 -30.23 -8.65 42.81
N ASP A 137 -29.84 -8.02 43.91
CA ASP A 137 -30.37 -8.37 45.23
C ASP A 137 -31.58 -7.49 45.61
N ASN A 138 -32.63 -8.12 46.14
CA ASN A 138 -33.82 -7.50 46.73
C ASN A 138 -34.12 -8.01 48.16
N GLY A 139 -33.21 -8.76 48.77
CA GLY A 139 -33.35 -9.35 50.10
C GLY A 139 -34.25 -10.59 50.17
N THR A 140 -34.82 -11.06 49.05
CA THR A 140 -35.67 -12.26 49.01
C THR A 140 -34.91 -13.46 48.47
N THR A 141 -35.14 -14.64 49.06
CA THR A 141 -34.55 -15.91 48.62
C THR A 141 -35.57 -16.75 47.84
N GLY A 142 -35.16 -17.36 46.73
CA GLY A 142 -35.99 -18.25 45.92
C GLY A 142 -37.10 -17.57 45.11
N LYS A 143 -37.09 -16.24 44.99
CA LYS A 143 -38.06 -15.48 44.20
C LYS A 143 -37.40 -14.80 43.00
N TYR A 144 -38.05 -14.91 41.84
CA TYR A 144 -37.71 -14.16 40.62
C TYR A 144 -38.30 -12.74 40.67
N GLY A 145 -37.70 -11.79 39.96
CA GLY A 145 -38.27 -10.45 39.73
C GLY A 145 -37.40 -9.28 40.17
N ALA A 146 -36.34 -9.50 40.97
CA ALA A 146 -35.42 -8.44 41.39
C ALA A 146 -34.68 -7.81 40.19
N GLU A 147 -34.42 -8.62 39.17
CA GLU A 147 -33.70 -8.30 37.96
C GLU A 147 -34.53 -7.48 36.95
N VAL A 148 -35.86 -7.60 36.96
CA VAL A 148 -36.73 -7.05 35.90
C VAL A 148 -36.65 -5.54 35.84
N LYS A 149 -36.82 -4.86 36.97
CA LYS A 149 -36.75 -3.39 37.05
C LYS A 149 -35.35 -2.87 36.72
N LEU A 150 -34.32 -3.53 37.27
CA LEU A 150 -32.92 -3.14 37.07
C LEU A 150 -32.52 -3.26 35.59
N ARG A 151 -32.83 -4.39 34.96
CA ARG A 151 -32.56 -4.65 33.54
C ARG A 151 -33.22 -3.60 32.65
N ARG A 152 -34.49 -3.28 32.89
CA ARG A 152 -35.22 -2.26 32.11
C ARG A 152 -34.62 -0.87 32.24
N GLN A 153 -34.26 -0.45 33.47
CA GLN A 153 -33.62 0.85 33.69
C GLN A 153 -32.25 0.93 33.02
N LEU A 154 -31.48 -0.17 33.05
CA LEU A 154 -30.18 -0.25 32.39
C LEU A 154 -30.30 -0.21 30.87
N GLU A 155 -31.20 -1.02 30.29
CA GLU A 155 -31.48 -1.03 28.84
C GLU A 155 -31.90 0.36 28.34
N LYS A 156 -32.80 1.03 29.07
CA LYS A 156 -33.22 2.40 28.75
C LYS A 156 -32.09 3.42 28.89
N HIS A 157 -31.20 3.26 29.86
CA HIS A 157 -30.07 4.17 30.01
C HIS A 157 -29.04 3.97 28.89
N ILE A 158 -28.78 2.73 28.47
CA ILE A 158 -27.89 2.41 27.35
C ILE A 158 -28.47 2.97 26.04
N SER A 159 -29.78 2.89 25.83
CA SER A 159 -30.41 3.40 24.61
C SER A 159 -30.30 4.91 24.43
N LEU A 160 -30.05 5.66 25.51
CA LEU A 160 -29.80 7.11 25.46
C LEU A 160 -28.34 7.47 25.15
N GLN A 161 -27.42 6.51 25.23
CA GLN A 161 -26.00 6.74 24.96
C GLN A 161 -25.75 6.84 23.47
N LYS A 162 -25.05 7.90 23.03
CA LYS A 162 -24.72 8.11 21.62
C LYS A 162 -23.70 7.08 21.13
N ILE A 163 -23.91 6.54 19.93
CA ILE A 163 -22.97 5.62 19.30
C ILE A 163 -21.74 6.41 18.83
N ASN A 164 -20.63 6.32 19.56
CA ASN A 164 -19.34 6.79 19.09
C ASN A 164 -18.75 5.76 18.13
N THR A 165 -18.91 5.97 16.83
CA THR A 165 -18.26 5.15 15.79
C THR A 165 -16.75 5.35 15.72
N ARG A 166 -16.21 6.35 16.42
CA ARG A 166 -14.76 6.57 16.57
C ARG A 166 -14.23 5.83 17.79
N GLY A 167 -13.84 4.58 17.58
CA GLY A 167 -13.02 3.84 18.53
C GLY A 167 -11.64 4.48 18.65
N LEU A 168 -11.42 5.25 19.72
CA LEU A 168 -10.09 5.60 20.20
C LEU A 168 -9.90 4.94 21.56
N PRO A 169 -8.72 4.35 21.85
CA PRO A 169 -8.34 3.98 23.20
C PRO A 169 -8.17 5.28 24.00
N PHE A 170 -9.11 5.57 24.88
CA PHE A 170 -9.08 6.74 25.76
C PHE A 170 -8.05 6.50 26.88
N PHE A 171 -6.83 6.99 26.71
CA PHE A 171 -5.93 7.19 27.86
C PHE A 171 -6.50 8.35 28.70
N SER A 172 -6.99 7.99 29.87
CA SER A 172 -7.46 8.92 30.91
C SER A 172 -6.30 9.77 31.42
N LEU A 173 -6.26 11.06 31.07
CA LEU A 173 -5.59 12.06 31.89
C LEU A 173 -6.45 13.34 32.03
N ASP A 174 -6.86 13.54 33.27
CA ASP A 174 -7.35 14.72 33.99
C ASP A 174 -8.26 15.76 33.29
N SER A 175 -9.52 15.80 33.74
CA SER A 175 -10.63 16.61 33.19
C SER A 175 -10.67 18.08 33.67
N ARG A 176 -9.62 18.61 34.30
CA ARG A 176 -9.65 19.99 34.85
C ARG A 176 -9.10 21.07 33.93
N LEU A 177 -8.28 20.75 32.92
CA LEU A 177 -7.77 21.73 31.95
C LEU A 177 -8.67 21.92 30.73
N PHE A 178 -9.62 21.00 30.50
CA PHE A 178 -10.49 21.01 29.32
C PHE A 178 -11.54 22.14 29.36
N TYR A 179 -12.00 22.52 30.55
CA TYR A 179 -13.05 23.53 30.71
C TYR A 179 -12.56 24.99 30.68
N SER A 180 -11.25 25.22 30.86
CA SER A 180 -10.70 26.58 30.92
C SER A 180 -10.30 27.16 29.56
N PHE A 181 -10.12 26.33 28.53
CA PHE A 181 -9.52 26.76 27.27
C PHE A 181 -10.51 26.83 26.09
N TRP A 182 -11.71 26.27 26.23
CA TRP A 182 -12.75 26.33 25.21
C TRP A 182 -13.81 27.38 25.55
N GLY A 183 -13.55 28.61 25.11
CA GLY A 183 -14.60 29.59 24.88
C GLY A 183 -15.51 29.13 23.74
N SER A 184 -16.79 28.92 24.05
CA SER A 184 -18.00 29.06 23.22
C SER A 184 -18.03 28.57 21.76
N CYS A 185 -17.18 27.65 21.32
CA CYS A 185 -17.38 26.92 20.06
C CYS A 185 -17.50 25.42 20.34
N GLN A 186 -18.73 25.00 20.62
CA GLN A 186 -19.17 23.62 20.71
C GLN A 186 -18.94 22.90 19.37
N LEU A 187 -17.77 22.29 19.19
CA LEU A 187 -17.53 21.29 18.16
C LEU A 187 -18.09 19.96 18.68
N ASP A 188 -19.36 19.70 18.38
CA ASP A 188 -20.01 18.44 18.73
C ASP A 188 -19.23 17.26 18.12
N PRO A 189 -18.99 16.17 18.88
CA PRO A 189 -18.49 14.93 18.31
C PRO A 189 -19.46 14.48 17.22
N ILE A 190 -18.96 14.27 16.00
CA ILE A 190 -19.69 13.58 14.93
C ILE A 190 -19.78 12.10 15.32
N GLY A 191 -20.57 11.81 16.35
CA GLY A 191 -21.21 10.52 16.53
C GLY A 191 -22.49 10.56 15.71
N ILE A 192 -22.86 9.42 15.12
CA ILE A 192 -24.22 9.25 14.60
C ILE A 192 -25.14 9.69 15.74
N GLY A 193 -25.95 10.74 15.55
CA GLY A 193 -26.71 11.41 16.61
C GLY A 193 -27.76 10.54 17.29
N GLN A 194 -27.74 9.23 17.03
CA GLN A 194 -28.66 8.23 17.52
C GLN A 194 -28.08 7.47 18.72
N GLY A 195 -28.97 7.19 19.65
CA GLY A 195 -28.68 6.34 20.79
C GLY A 195 -28.51 4.87 20.38
N VAL A 196 -27.97 4.04 21.27
CA VAL A 196 -27.81 2.60 21.01
C VAL A 196 -29.20 1.95 20.76
N PRO A 197 -29.45 1.36 19.58
CA PRO A 197 -30.71 0.66 19.34
C PRO A 197 -30.81 -0.58 20.22
N VAL A 198 -32.00 -0.81 20.78
CA VAL A 198 -32.31 -1.98 21.60
C VAL A 198 -33.34 -2.83 20.87
N VAL A 199 -33.17 -4.15 20.86
CA VAL A 199 -34.13 -5.10 20.30
C VAL A 199 -34.41 -6.22 21.30
N ALA A 200 -35.69 -6.56 21.47
CA ALA A 200 -36.09 -7.69 22.31
C ALA A 200 -36.31 -8.94 21.44
N LEU A 201 -35.66 -10.05 21.77
CA LEU A 201 -35.80 -11.33 21.08
C LEU A 201 -36.53 -12.33 21.98
N ILE A 202 -37.62 -12.90 21.47
CA ILE A 202 -38.52 -13.78 22.23
C ILE A 202 -38.48 -15.19 21.68
N VAL A 203 -38.16 -16.13 22.57
CA VAL A 203 -38.15 -17.56 22.29
C VAL A 203 -38.91 -18.28 23.37
N GLU A 204 -40.01 -18.93 22.97
CA GLU A 204 -40.98 -19.51 23.88
C GLU A 204 -41.46 -18.48 24.93
N GLY A 205 -41.98 -18.92 26.08
CA GLY A 205 -42.33 -18.02 27.18
C GLY A 205 -43.59 -18.39 27.92
N GLY A 206 -43.66 -17.93 29.17
CA GLY A 206 -44.88 -17.92 29.97
C GLY A 206 -45.74 -16.68 29.71
N PRO A 207 -46.87 -16.54 30.42
CA PRO A 207 -47.79 -15.41 30.27
C PRO A 207 -47.14 -14.05 30.64
N ASN A 208 -46.14 -14.06 31.53
CA ASN A 208 -45.37 -12.87 31.89
C ASN A 208 -44.59 -12.29 30.70
N VAL A 209 -44.17 -13.11 29.73
CA VAL A 209 -43.44 -12.65 28.55
C VAL A 209 -44.32 -11.74 27.69
N ILE A 210 -45.62 -12.03 27.57
CA ILE A 210 -46.58 -11.17 26.84
C ILE A 210 -46.73 -9.82 27.55
N SER A 211 -46.67 -9.80 28.89
CA SER A 211 -46.69 -8.55 29.65
C SER A 211 -45.39 -7.74 29.45
N ILE A 212 -44.23 -8.41 29.41
CA ILE A 212 -42.93 -7.80 29.10
C ILE A 212 -42.94 -7.19 27.69
N VAL A 213 -43.51 -7.89 26.70
CA VAL A 213 -43.71 -7.35 25.33
C VAL A 213 -44.50 -6.06 25.36
N LEU A 214 -45.63 -6.05 26.06
CA LEU A 214 -46.46 -4.86 26.15
C LEU A 214 -45.71 -3.68 26.77
N GLU A 215 -44.86 -3.94 27.78
CA GLU A 215 -44.02 -2.92 28.39
C GLU A 215 -42.99 -2.35 27.41
N TYR A 216 -42.29 -3.19 26.65
CA TYR A 216 -41.34 -2.75 25.62
C TYR A 216 -41.99 -1.91 24.51
N LEU A 217 -43.20 -2.28 24.10
CA LEU A 217 -43.97 -1.54 23.09
C LEU A 217 -44.50 -0.19 23.63
N ARG A 218 -44.68 -0.07 24.95
CA ARG A 218 -45.13 1.16 25.62
C ARG A 218 -43.99 2.09 26.01
N ASP A 219 -42.75 1.61 26.00
CA ASP A 219 -41.58 2.42 26.35
C ASP A 219 -41.37 3.60 25.40
N THR A 220 -40.66 4.62 25.90
CA THR A 220 -40.26 5.81 25.15
C THR A 220 -38.73 5.96 25.22
N PRO A 221 -38.01 5.73 24.10
CA PRO A 221 -38.49 5.25 22.79
C PRO A 221 -38.99 3.79 22.81
N PRO A 222 -39.89 3.38 21.90
CA PRO A 222 -40.40 2.02 21.87
C PRO A 222 -39.33 1.03 21.41
N VAL A 223 -39.32 -0.17 21.99
CA VAL A 223 -38.35 -1.23 21.68
C VAL A 223 -38.99 -2.24 20.71
N PRO A 224 -38.44 -2.45 19.50
CA PRO A 224 -38.93 -3.47 18.58
C PRO A 224 -38.72 -4.88 19.12
N VAL A 225 -39.68 -5.75 18.83
CA VAL A 225 -39.73 -7.12 19.34
C VAL A 225 -39.69 -8.12 18.19
N VAL A 226 -38.76 -9.07 18.26
CA VAL A 226 -38.66 -10.19 17.33
C VAL A 226 -39.17 -11.46 18.01
N VAL A 227 -40.17 -12.10 17.41
CA VAL A 227 -40.84 -13.29 17.93
C VAL A 227 -40.47 -14.50 17.07
N CYS A 228 -39.92 -15.55 17.67
CA CYS A 228 -39.59 -16.79 16.96
C CYS A 228 -40.82 -17.71 16.89
N ASP A 229 -41.45 -17.78 15.71
CA ASP A 229 -42.59 -18.67 15.44
C ASP A 229 -42.14 -20.15 15.47
N GLY A 230 -42.94 -21.02 16.09
CA GLY A 230 -42.63 -22.43 16.27
C GLY A 230 -41.69 -22.74 17.45
N SER A 231 -41.42 -21.74 18.31
CA SER A 231 -40.66 -21.94 19.55
C SER A 231 -41.54 -22.34 20.75
N GLY A 232 -42.87 -22.15 20.66
CA GLY A 232 -43.82 -22.64 21.67
C GLY A 232 -44.49 -21.57 22.54
N ARG A 233 -45.57 -21.97 23.22
CA ARG A 233 -46.30 -21.22 24.25
C ARG A 233 -46.59 -19.76 23.90
N ALA A 234 -46.00 -18.79 24.63
CA ALA A 234 -46.26 -17.36 24.43
C ALA A 234 -45.83 -16.85 23.05
N SER A 235 -44.72 -17.37 22.51
CA SER A 235 -44.19 -16.94 21.21
C SER A 235 -45.15 -17.29 20.07
N ASP A 236 -45.72 -18.49 20.09
CA ASP A 236 -46.67 -18.93 19.06
C ASP A 236 -48.01 -18.19 19.17
N ILE A 237 -48.46 -17.86 20.39
CA ILE A 237 -49.66 -17.03 20.61
C ILE A 237 -49.45 -15.61 20.06
N LEU A 238 -48.27 -15.01 20.27
CA LEU A 238 -47.91 -13.72 19.70
C LEU A 238 -47.83 -13.77 18.16
N ALA A 239 -47.22 -14.82 17.61
CA ALA A 239 -47.13 -15.04 16.17
C ALA A 239 -48.50 -15.24 15.52
N PHE A 240 -49.40 -15.97 16.18
CA PHE A 240 -50.79 -16.15 15.76
C PHE A 240 -51.55 -14.82 15.79
N GLY A 241 -51.47 -14.08 16.90
CA GLY A 241 -52.08 -12.76 17.02
C GLY A 241 -51.61 -11.81 15.93
N HIS A 242 -50.31 -11.77 15.66
CA HIS A 242 -49.74 -10.94 14.59
C HIS A 242 -50.23 -11.35 13.19
N LYS A 243 -50.44 -12.66 12.95
CA LYS A 243 -50.91 -13.15 11.64
C LYS A 243 -52.36 -12.78 11.35
N TYR A 244 -53.23 -12.85 12.35
CA TYR A 244 -54.69 -12.73 12.17
C TYR A 244 -55.28 -11.40 12.67
N SER A 245 -54.48 -10.52 13.26
CA SER A 245 -54.92 -9.17 13.65
C SER A 245 -54.88 -8.21 12.46
N GLU A 246 -55.96 -7.45 12.30
CA GLU A 246 -56.08 -6.30 11.40
C GLU A 246 -55.42 -5.04 11.99
N GLU A 247 -55.28 -3.98 11.20
CA GLU A 247 -54.76 -2.67 11.64
C GLU A 247 -55.67 -2.10 12.73
N GLY A 248 -55.11 -1.85 13.93
CA GLY A 248 -55.86 -1.42 15.11
C GLY A 248 -56.07 -2.49 16.19
N GLY A 249 -55.56 -3.71 15.98
CA GLY A 249 -55.59 -4.74 17.02
C GLY A 249 -56.97 -5.38 17.18
N LEU A 250 -57.69 -5.60 16.08
CA LEU A 250 -58.98 -6.30 16.05
C LEU A 250 -58.80 -7.68 15.39
N ILE A 251 -59.48 -8.69 15.95
CA ILE A 251 -59.53 -10.06 15.43
C ILE A 251 -61.00 -10.46 15.33
N ASN A 252 -61.35 -11.19 14.28
CA ASN A 252 -62.69 -11.73 14.04
C ASN A 252 -63.20 -12.53 15.26
N GLU A 253 -64.49 -12.40 15.60
CA GLU A 253 -65.06 -12.98 16.84
C GLU A 253 -64.91 -14.51 16.91
N SER A 254 -65.03 -15.19 15.77
CA SER A 254 -64.83 -16.65 15.67
C SER A 254 -63.38 -17.08 15.99
N LEU A 255 -62.40 -16.30 15.52
CA LEU A 255 -60.98 -16.52 15.79
C LEU A 255 -60.62 -16.10 17.22
N ARG A 256 -61.30 -15.11 17.78
CA ARG A 256 -61.14 -14.69 19.18
C ARG A 256 -61.47 -15.81 20.15
N ASP A 257 -62.58 -16.52 19.95
CA ASP A 257 -62.94 -17.65 20.81
C ASP A 257 -61.97 -18.82 20.66
N GLN A 258 -61.49 -19.10 19.45
CA GLN A 258 -60.44 -20.10 19.22
C GLN A 258 -59.13 -19.72 19.92
N LEU A 259 -58.72 -18.45 19.85
CA LEU A 259 -57.50 -17.96 20.49
C LEU A 259 -57.62 -18.01 22.02
N LEU A 260 -58.79 -17.67 22.57
CA LEU A 260 -59.04 -17.78 24.01
C LEU A 260 -58.97 -19.24 24.48
N VAL A 261 -59.57 -20.19 23.76
CA VAL A 261 -59.45 -21.62 24.07
C VAL A 261 -57.99 -22.07 23.98
N THR A 262 -57.24 -21.57 23.00
CA THR A 262 -55.81 -21.86 22.86
C THR A 262 -55.03 -21.34 24.07
N ILE A 263 -55.24 -20.08 24.48
CA ILE A 263 -54.63 -19.49 25.69
C ILE A 263 -54.95 -20.31 26.95
N GLN A 264 -56.21 -20.71 27.12
CA GLN A 264 -56.65 -21.53 28.25
C GLN A 264 -55.92 -22.87 28.29
N LYS A 265 -55.80 -23.55 27.14
CA LYS A 265 -55.11 -24.84 27.02
C LYS A 265 -53.60 -24.69 27.23
N THR A 266 -52.97 -23.67 26.64
CA THR A 266 -51.51 -23.48 26.67
C THR A 266 -50.98 -23.11 28.05
N PHE A 267 -51.68 -22.26 28.81
CA PHE A 267 -51.23 -21.79 30.13
C PHE A 267 -52.02 -22.38 31.30
N THR A 268 -52.96 -23.30 31.06
CA THR A 268 -53.85 -23.89 32.09
C THR A 268 -54.58 -22.81 32.90
N TYR A 269 -55.08 -21.77 32.22
CA TYR A 269 -55.74 -20.61 32.82
C TYR A 269 -57.26 -20.75 32.87
N THR A 270 -57.87 -20.11 33.86
CA THR A 270 -59.34 -19.95 33.90
C THR A 270 -59.82 -19.03 32.77
N ARG A 271 -61.10 -19.09 32.43
CA ARG A 271 -61.68 -18.25 31.35
C ARG A 271 -61.41 -16.76 31.58
N THR A 272 -61.51 -16.29 32.83
CA THR A 272 -61.28 -14.89 33.21
C THR A 272 -59.81 -14.49 33.07
N GLN A 273 -58.88 -15.36 33.48
CA GLN A 273 -57.43 -15.12 33.30
C GLN A 273 -57.03 -15.12 31.82
N ALA A 274 -57.59 -16.04 31.02
CA ALA A 274 -57.36 -16.08 29.58
C ALA A 274 -57.94 -14.85 28.88
N GLN A 275 -59.11 -14.35 29.30
CA GLN A 275 -59.67 -13.09 28.81
C GLN A 275 -58.77 -11.90 29.15
N HIS A 276 -58.23 -11.84 30.36
CA HIS A 276 -57.29 -10.79 30.75
C HIS A 276 -56.00 -10.83 29.91
N LEU A 277 -55.42 -12.01 29.72
CA LEU A 277 -54.21 -12.17 28.89
C LEU A 277 -54.49 -11.86 27.41
N PHE A 278 -55.67 -12.21 26.91
CA PHE A 278 -56.12 -11.84 25.57
C PHE A 278 -56.19 -10.32 25.41
N ILE A 279 -56.71 -9.57 26.39
CA ILE A 279 -56.74 -8.10 26.34
C ILE A 279 -55.30 -7.54 26.24
N ILE A 280 -54.36 -8.05 27.03
CA ILE A 280 -52.94 -7.66 26.96
C ILE A 280 -52.35 -7.97 25.58
N LEU A 281 -52.65 -9.14 25.03
CA LEU A 281 -52.19 -9.55 23.70
C LEU A 281 -52.72 -8.61 22.61
N MET A 282 -54.02 -8.30 22.61
CA MET A 282 -54.61 -7.38 21.63
C MET A 282 -54.07 -5.97 21.76
N GLU A 283 -53.76 -5.53 22.98
CA GLU A 283 -53.07 -4.26 23.21
C GLU A 283 -51.66 -4.25 22.59
N CYS A 284 -50.93 -5.36 22.64
CA CYS A 284 -49.65 -5.48 21.91
C CYS A 284 -49.85 -5.37 20.40
N MET A 285 -50.92 -5.97 19.86
CA MET A 285 -51.21 -5.95 18.43
C MET A 285 -51.63 -4.58 17.88
N LYS A 286 -51.97 -3.61 18.75
CA LYS A 286 -52.21 -2.22 18.31
C LYS A 286 -50.97 -1.57 17.67
N LYS A 287 -49.76 -1.94 18.12
CA LYS A 287 -48.48 -1.48 17.56
C LYS A 287 -47.81 -2.60 16.77
N LYS A 288 -48.55 -3.17 15.83
CA LYS A 288 -48.12 -4.33 15.03
C LYS A 288 -46.83 -4.07 14.26
N GLU A 289 -46.58 -2.83 13.81
CA GLU A 289 -45.38 -2.49 13.04
C GLU A 289 -44.05 -2.70 13.79
N LEU A 290 -44.08 -2.71 15.13
CA LEU A 290 -42.91 -2.93 15.98
C LEU A 290 -42.63 -4.41 16.26
N ILE A 291 -43.55 -5.31 15.89
CA ILE A 291 -43.43 -6.75 16.12
C ILE A 291 -43.04 -7.43 14.80
N THR A 292 -41.88 -8.07 14.78
CA THR A 292 -41.41 -8.86 13.63
C THR A 292 -41.48 -10.34 13.98
N VAL A 293 -42.23 -11.12 13.21
CA VAL A 293 -42.36 -12.57 13.42
C VAL A 293 -41.39 -13.30 12.48
N PHE A 294 -40.42 -14.01 13.06
CA PHE A 294 -39.52 -14.87 12.32
C PHE A 294 -40.17 -16.25 12.11
N ARG A 295 -40.38 -16.63 10.85
CA ARG A 295 -40.89 -17.95 10.46
C ARG A 295 -39.81 -18.76 9.75
N MET A 296 -39.57 -19.98 10.21
CA MET A 296 -38.62 -20.88 9.58
C MET A 296 -39.14 -21.32 8.20
N GLY A 297 -38.41 -20.99 7.12
CA GLY A 297 -38.71 -21.44 5.75
C GLY A 297 -39.53 -20.48 4.88
N SER A 298 -39.83 -19.26 5.34
CA SER A 298 -40.44 -18.23 4.49
C SER A 298 -39.41 -17.54 3.58
N GLU A 299 -39.78 -17.28 2.32
CA GLU A 299 -38.99 -16.52 1.36
C GLU A 299 -38.83 -15.06 1.85
N GLY A 300 -37.62 -14.68 2.30
CA GLY A 300 -37.30 -13.31 2.74
C GLY A 300 -36.45 -13.21 4.01
N HIS A 301 -36.56 -14.18 4.93
CA HIS A 301 -35.75 -14.24 6.17
C HIS A 301 -35.12 -15.62 6.31
N GLN A 302 -34.02 -15.88 5.60
CA GLN A 302 -33.32 -17.17 5.72
C GLN A 302 -32.65 -17.33 7.09
N ASP A 303 -32.21 -16.22 7.69
CA ASP A 303 -31.51 -16.20 8.97
C ASP A 303 -32.16 -15.21 9.97
N ILE A 304 -32.08 -15.51 11.27
CA ILE A 304 -32.63 -14.69 12.36
C ILE A 304 -31.91 -13.34 12.51
N ASP A 305 -30.63 -13.24 12.13
CA ASP A 305 -29.89 -11.98 12.17
C ASP A 305 -30.53 -10.90 11.31
N LEU A 306 -30.99 -11.27 10.11
CA LEU A 306 -31.69 -10.35 9.21
C LEU A 306 -33.01 -9.88 9.84
N ALA A 307 -33.79 -10.79 10.45
CA ALA A 307 -35.03 -10.41 11.12
C ALA A 307 -34.80 -9.43 12.28
N ILE A 308 -33.74 -9.62 13.08
CA ILE A 308 -33.34 -8.71 14.16
C ILE A 308 -33.02 -7.31 13.61
N LEU A 309 -32.19 -7.24 12.58
CA LEU A 309 -31.75 -5.96 12.03
C LEU A 309 -32.85 -5.25 11.23
N THR A 310 -33.69 -5.99 10.51
CA THR A 310 -34.88 -5.42 9.84
C THR A 310 -35.89 -4.89 10.86
N ALA A 311 -36.11 -5.58 11.99
CA ALA A 311 -37.01 -5.12 13.04
C ALA A 311 -36.55 -3.78 13.64
N LEU A 312 -35.24 -3.59 13.79
CA LEU A 312 -34.67 -2.33 14.25
C LEU A 312 -34.88 -1.18 13.27
N LEU A 313 -34.65 -1.42 11.98
CA LEU A 313 -34.85 -0.40 10.95
C LEU A 313 -36.31 0.05 10.87
N LYS A 314 -37.25 -0.90 10.95
CA LYS A 314 -38.70 -0.62 10.98
C LYS A 314 -39.13 0.05 12.29
N GLY A 315 -38.65 -0.45 13.43
CA GLY A 315 -39.09 -0.02 14.74
C GLY A 315 -38.54 1.32 15.21
N ALA A 316 -37.43 1.78 14.64
CA ALA A 316 -36.83 3.06 15.02
C ALA A 316 -37.60 4.29 14.49
N ASN A 317 -38.58 4.14 13.58
CA ASN A 317 -39.20 5.25 12.83
C ASN A 317 -38.16 6.27 12.34
N ALA A 318 -36.94 5.79 12.05
CA ALA A 318 -35.80 6.61 11.73
C ALA A 318 -35.89 7.04 10.26
N SER A 319 -35.39 8.24 9.96
CA SER A 319 -35.33 8.73 8.58
C SER A 319 -34.46 7.81 7.71
N ALA A 320 -34.66 7.80 6.40
CA ALA A 320 -33.83 7.03 5.47
C ALA A 320 -32.30 7.21 5.65
N PRO A 321 -31.77 8.43 5.84
CA PRO A 321 -30.33 8.61 6.10
C PRO A 321 -29.90 8.06 7.46
N ASP A 322 -30.75 8.15 8.48
CA ASP A 322 -30.46 7.55 9.78
C ASP A 322 -30.40 6.02 9.70
N GLN A 323 -31.35 5.40 9.00
CA GLN A 323 -31.34 3.97 8.72
C GLN A 323 -30.06 3.55 7.99
N LEU A 324 -29.61 4.36 7.02
CA LEU A 324 -28.36 4.12 6.30
C LEU A 324 -27.15 4.22 7.24
N SER A 325 -27.12 5.20 8.15
CA SER A 325 -26.05 5.36 9.13
C SER A 325 -25.96 4.16 10.09
N LEU A 326 -27.10 3.62 10.53
CA LEU A 326 -27.17 2.40 11.34
C LEU A 326 -26.65 1.19 10.56
N ALA A 327 -27.09 1.00 9.31
CA ALA A 327 -26.62 -0.09 8.47
C ALA A 327 -25.10 -0.02 8.24
N LEU A 328 -24.56 1.19 8.09
CA LEU A 328 -23.13 1.47 7.93
C LEU A 328 -22.35 1.15 9.22
N ALA A 329 -22.89 1.54 10.40
CA ALA A 329 -22.32 1.21 11.70
C ALA A 329 -22.26 -0.31 11.95
N TRP A 330 -23.29 -1.03 11.51
CA TRP A 330 -23.41 -2.50 11.57
C TRP A 330 -22.63 -3.24 10.48
N ASN A 331 -22.09 -2.53 9.47
CA ASN A 331 -21.43 -3.13 8.32
C ASN A 331 -22.29 -4.17 7.58
N ARG A 332 -23.59 -3.89 7.39
CA ARG A 332 -24.55 -4.78 6.69
C ARG A 332 -25.12 -4.16 5.42
N VAL A 333 -24.36 -4.32 4.34
CA VAL A 333 -24.67 -3.75 3.00
C VAL A 333 -25.87 -4.43 2.36
N ASP A 334 -26.05 -5.72 2.62
CA ASP A 334 -27.18 -6.54 2.17
C ASP A 334 -28.53 -5.97 2.62
N ILE A 335 -28.58 -5.49 3.87
CA ILE A 335 -29.76 -4.84 4.44
C ILE A 335 -29.97 -3.47 3.81
N ALA A 336 -28.91 -2.68 3.67
CA ALA A 336 -29.01 -1.38 3.02
C ALA A 336 -29.55 -1.50 1.58
N ARG A 337 -29.03 -2.46 0.80
CA ARG A 337 -29.46 -2.69 -0.59
C ARG A 337 -30.93 -3.11 -0.68
N SER A 338 -31.42 -3.95 0.24
CA SER A 338 -32.78 -4.53 0.16
C SER A 338 -33.86 -3.70 0.85
N GLN A 339 -33.55 -3.02 1.96
CA GLN A 339 -34.53 -2.33 2.80
C GLN A 339 -34.46 -0.81 2.71
N ILE A 340 -33.30 -0.24 2.33
CA ILE A 340 -33.08 1.22 2.36
C ILE A 340 -33.04 1.79 0.93
N PHE A 341 -32.37 1.12 0.01
CA PHE A 341 -32.34 1.53 -1.40
C PHE A 341 -33.51 0.91 -2.19
N ILE A 342 -34.74 1.33 -1.85
CA ILE A 342 -35.95 0.91 -2.55
C ILE A 342 -36.22 1.88 -3.72
N TYR A 343 -36.66 1.35 -4.87
CA TYR A 343 -37.00 2.15 -6.05
C TYR A 343 -38.10 3.18 -5.73
N GLY A 344 -37.85 4.45 -6.02
CA GLY A 344 -38.78 5.56 -5.79
C GLY A 344 -38.56 6.36 -4.50
N GLN A 345 -37.57 6.00 -3.66
CA GLN A 345 -37.24 6.75 -2.44
C GLN A 345 -36.44 8.02 -2.76
N GLN A 346 -36.93 9.18 -2.30
CA GLN A 346 -36.23 10.46 -2.46
C GLN A 346 -35.24 10.69 -1.32
N TRP A 347 -34.01 11.07 -1.67
CA TRP A 347 -32.94 11.33 -0.72
C TRP A 347 -32.75 12.84 -0.52
N PRO A 348 -32.60 13.32 0.72
CA PRO A 348 -32.27 14.72 0.95
C PRO A 348 -30.88 15.06 0.40
N VAL A 349 -30.73 16.27 -0.16
CA VAL A 349 -29.47 16.74 -0.76
C VAL A 349 -28.34 16.69 0.28
N GLY A 350 -27.17 16.18 -0.11
CA GLY A 350 -26.00 16.05 0.77
C GLY A 350 -26.01 14.83 1.72
N SER A 351 -27.15 14.15 1.94
CA SER A 351 -27.23 13.03 2.89
C SER A 351 -26.39 11.82 2.49
N LEU A 352 -26.44 11.43 1.21
CA LEU A 352 -25.62 10.35 0.67
C LEU A 352 -24.13 10.72 0.59
N GLU A 353 -23.81 12.02 0.65
CA GLU A 353 -22.45 12.58 0.59
C GLU A 353 -21.76 12.35 1.93
N GLN A 354 -22.50 12.65 3.01
CA GLN A 354 -22.11 12.31 4.36
C GLN A 354 -22.00 10.79 4.57
N ALA A 355 -22.95 10.01 4.04
CA ALA A 355 -22.86 8.55 4.12
C ALA A 355 -21.64 7.99 3.35
N MET A 356 -21.29 8.59 2.21
CA MET A 356 -20.07 8.26 1.48
C MET A 356 -18.83 8.58 2.32
N LEU A 357 -18.77 9.76 2.93
CA LEU A 357 -17.69 10.14 3.84
C LEU A 357 -17.53 9.15 5.00
N ASP A 358 -18.63 8.79 5.66
CA ASP A 358 -18.61 7.86 6.79
C ASP A 358 -18.17 6.46 6.34
N ALA A 359 -18.60 6.00 5.17
CA ALA A 359 -18.19 4.72 4.60
C ALA A 359 -16.69 4.69 4.26
N LEU A 360 -16.18 5.80 3.73
CA LEU A 360 -14.75 5.99 3.48
C LEU A 360 -14.00 5.96 4.80
N VAL A 361 -14.34 6.79 5.78
CA VAL A 361 -13.63 6.86 7.08
C VAL A 361 -13.59 5.49 7.77
N LEU A 362 -14.70 4.74 7.75
CA LEU A 362 -14.84 3.43 8.40
C LEU A 362 -14.30 2.23 7.59
N ASP A 363 -13.65 2.47 6.44
CA ASP A 363 -13.08 1.44 5.56
C ASP A 363 -14.11 0.39 5.09
N ARG A 364 -15.33 0.84 4.73
CA ARG A 364 -16.44 -0.02 4.29
C ARG A 364 -16.59 -0.03 2.77
N VAL A 365 -15.71 -0.76 2.09
CA VAL A 365 -15.64 -0.80 0.61
C VAL A 365 -16.96 -1.18 -0.07
N ASP A 366 -17.70 -2.14 0.49
CA ASP A 366 -18.95 -2.61 -0.11
C ASP A 366 -20.10 -1.59 0.01
N PHE A 367 -20.08 -0.73 1.04
CA PHE A 367 -20.97 0.43 1.12
C PHE A 367 -20.57 1.49 0.08
N VAL A 368 -19.28 1.74 -0.11
CA VAL A 368 -18.78 2.67 -1.14
C VAL A 368 -19.22 2.21 -2.54
N LYS A 369 -19.11 0.91 -2.84
CA LYS A 369 -19.65 0.30 -4.08
C LYS A 369 -21.14 0.56 -4.24
N LEU A 370 -21.93 0.23 -3.23
CA LEU A 370 -23.38 0.40 -3.24
C LEU A 370 -23.78 1.87 -3.48
N LEU A 371 -23.06 2.82 -2.88
CA LEU A 371 -23.33 4.25 -3.04
C LEU A 371 -22.95 4.79 -4.43
N ILE A 372 -21.87 4.26 -5.04
CA ILE A 372 -21.47 4.62 -6.41
C ILE A 372 -22.44 4.01 -7.44
N GLU A 373 -22.86 2.76 -7.25
CA GLU A 373 -23.86 2.08 -8.11
C GLU A 373 -25.19 2.86 -8.18
N ASN A 374 -25.62 3.46 -7.06
CA ASN A 374 -26.86 4.22 -6.95
C ASN A 374 -26.75 5.70 -7.39
N GLY A 375 -25.80 6.03 -8.27
CA GLY A 375 -25.81 7.29 -9.01
C GLY A 375 -25.00 8.44 -8.39
N ARG A 376 -24.08 8.17 -7.47
CA ARG A 376 -23.11 9.18 -7.03
C ARG A 376 -21.81 9.08 -7.82
N HIS A 377 -21.54 10.12 -8.63
CA HIS A 377 -20.18 10.40 -9.06
C HIS A 377 -19.31 10.68 -7.82
N GLY A 378 -18.05 10.24 -7.86
CA GLY A 378 -17.15 10.21 -6.70
C GLY A 378 -17.16 11.53 -5.91
N PRO A 379 -16.87 11.47 -4.60
CA PRO A 379 -17.15 12.59 -3.72
C PRO A 379 -16.32 13.84 -4.08
N SER A 380 -17.03 14.92 -4.39
CA SER A 380 -16.47 16.24 -4.64
C SER A 380 -15.78 16.77 -3.39
N ASN A 381 -14.46 16.93 -3.42
CA ASN A 381 -13.68 17.73 -2.45
C ASN A 381 -13.68 17.25 -0.99
N THR A 382 -13.91 15.96 -0.81
CA THR A 382 -13.97 15.34 0.52
C THR A 382 -12.60 14.96 1.09
N LEU A 383 -11.52 15.04 0.31
CA LEU A 383 -10.17 14.73 0.80
C LEU A 383 -9.77 15.56 2.00
N TYR A 384 -10.18 16.84 2.09
CA TYR A 384 -9.88 17.65 3.26
C TYR A 384 -10.47 17.06 4.55
N HIS A 385 -11.69 16.52 4.48
CA HIS A 385 -12.35 15.86 5.62
C HIS A 385 -11.67 14.52 5.96
N LEU A 386 -11.29 13.74 4.94
CA LEU A 386 -10.57 12.48 5.12
C LEU A 386 -9.17 12.67 5.71
N VAL A 387 -8.51 13.77 5.35
CA VAL A 387 -7.18 14.17 5.83
C VAL A 387 -7.22 14.63 7.29
N ARG A 388 -8.27 15.36 7.70
CA ARG A 388 -8.46 15.78 9.09
C ARG A 388 -8.61 14.59 10.06
N ASP A 389 -9.05 13.44 9.54
CA ASP A 389 -9.22 12.19 10.28
C ASP A 389 -7.96 11.30 10.27
N VAL A 390 -6.88 11.70 9.58
CA VAL A 390 -5.54 11.09 9.68
C VAL A 390 -4.95 11.44 11.04
N LYS A 391 -5.44 10.71 12.06
CA LYS A 391 -4.89 10.51 13.41
C LYS A 391 -4.19 11.75 14.01
N LYS A 392 -4.87 12.39 14.97
CA LYS A 392 -4.30 13.36 15.94
C LYS A 392 -3.27 12.71 16.89
N GLY A 393 -2.26 12.04 16.38
CA GLY A 393 -1.15 11.48 17.14
C GLY A 393 0.08 12.38 17.02
N ASN A 394 0.65 12.79 18.16
CA ASN A 394 1.93 13.51 18.33
C ASN A 394 2.14 14.83 17.57
N LEU A 395 1.12 15.37 16.89
CA LEU A 395 1.16 16.74 16.39
C LEU A 395 0.76 17.72 17.51
N PRO A 396 1.41 18.90 17.62
CA PRO A 396 0.99 19.92 18.56
C PRO A 396 -0.51 20.21 18.43
N PRO A 397 -1.22 20.49 19.53
CA PRO A 397 -2.68 20.67 19.51
C PRO A 397 -3.17 21.76 18.54
N ASP A 398 -2.29 22.70 18.17
CA ASP A 398 -2.58 23.82 17.26
C ASP A 398 -2.22 23.56 15.79
N TYR A 399 -1.53 22.45 15.46
CA TYR A 399 -1.10 22.18 14.09
C TYR A 399 -2.20 21.47 13.28
N ARG A 400 -2.69 22.13 12.23
CA ARG A 400 -3.64 21.53 11.28
C ARG A 400 -2.87 21.04 10.04
N ILE A 401 -2.96 19.75 9.76
CA ILE A 401 -2.38 19.15 8.55
C ILE A 401 -3.06 19.78 7.33
N SER A 402 -2.27 20.35 6.43
CA SER A 402 -2.74 20.88 5.15
C SER A 402 -2.55 19.87 4.02
N LEU A 403 -3.30 20.03 2.92
CA LEU A 403 -3.07 19.23 1.70
C LEU A 403 -1.65 19.44 1.13
N ILE A 404 -1.06 20.60 1.39
CA ILE A 404 0.31 20.91 0.98
C ILE A 404 1.30 20.02 1.74
N ASP A 405 1.08 19.80 3.05
CA ASP A 405 1.93 18.93 3.86
C ASP A 405 1.88 17.48 3.37
N ILE A 406 0.70 17.00 2.99
CA ILE A 406 0.54 15.68 2.36
C ILE A 406 1.26 15.63 1.02
N GLY A 407 1.16 16.68 0.21
CA GLY A 407 1.91 16.81 -1.03
C GLY A 407 3.41 16.65 -0.83
N LEU A 408 3.97 17.25 0.22
CA LEU A 408 5.39 17.10 0.58
C LEU A 408 5.75 15.67 0.99
N VAL A 409 4.86 14.98 1.71
CA VAL A 409 5.05 13.56 2.06
C VAL A 409 5.02 12.68 0.79
N ILE A 410 4.10 12.93 -0.13
CA ILE A 410 4.03 12.21 -1.40
C ILE A 410 5.30 12.46 -2.22
N GLU A 411 5.80 13.70 -2.29
CA GLU A 411 7.07 14.02 -2.96
C GLU A 411 8.26 13.29 -2.34
N TYR A 412 8.29 13.20 -1.01
CA TYR A 412 9.32 12.44 -0.30
C TYR A 412 9.27 10.94 -0.63
N LEU A 413 8.07 10.33 -0.61
CA LEU A 413 7.89 8.90 -0.89
C LEU A 413 8.12 8.52 -2.36
N MET A 414 7.69 9.36 -3.29
CA MET A 414 7.93 9.16 -4.72
C MET A 414 9.41 9.37 -5.06
N GLY A 415 10.05 10.38 -4.45
CA GLY A 415 11.44 10.74 -4.71
C GLY A 415 11.68 11.26 -6.13
N GLY A 416 12.95 11.53 -6.47
CA GLY A 416 13.35 12.06 -7.78
C GLY A 416 12.88 13.50 -8.03
N ALA A 417 12.64 13.86 -9.29
CA ALA A 417 12.06 15.14 -9.69
C ALA A 417 10.52 15.20 -9.58
N TYR A 418 9.88 14.20 -8.98
CA TYR A 418 8.42 14.17 -8.86
C TYR A 418 7.92 15.37 -8.05
N ARG A 419 6.91 16.06 -8.59
CA ARG A 419 6.27 17.19 -7.94
C ARG A 419 4.76 17.00 -7.87
N CYS A 420 4.25 16.94 -6.66
CA CYS A 420 2.83 16.76 -6.41
C CYS A 420 2.05 18.01 -6.84
N ASN A 421 0.81 17.85 -7.33
CA ASN A 421 -0.04 18.97 -7.71
C ASN A 421 -0.34 19.90 -6.52
N TYR A 422 -0.38 19.36 -5.30
CA TYR A 422 -0.62 20.11 -4.08
C TYR A 422 0.48 21.11 -3.71
N THR A 423 1.72 20.90 -4.18
CA THR A 423 2.87 21.79 -3.89
C THR A 423 3.12 22.82 -5.00
N ARG A 424 2.35 22.75 -6.10
CA ARG A 424 2.48 23.70 -7.21
C ARG A 424 1.97 25.08 -6.78
N LYS A 425 2.60 26.12 -7.32
CA LYS A 425 2.27 27.52 -6.99
C LYS A 425 0.78 27.84 -7.21
N ARG A 426 0.21 27.36 -8.33
CA ARG A 426 -1.23 27.53 -8.66
C ARG A 426 -2.15 26.98 -7.56
N PHE A 427 -1.94 25.73 -7.15
CA PHE A 427 -2.75 25.11 -6.09
C PHE A 427 -2.53 25.77 -4.74
N ARG A 428 -1.29 26.13 -4.40
CA ARG A 428 -0.96 26.81 -3.15
C ARG A 428 -1.66 28.16 -3.00
N THR A 429 -1.70 28.96 -4.08
CA THR A 429 -2.43 30.24 -4.08
C THR A 429 -3.93 30.01 -3.89
N LEU A 430 -4.52 29.07 -4.63
CA LEU A 430 -5.93 28.71 -4.52
C LEU A 430 -6.31 28.21 -3.12
N TYR A 431 -5.52 27.29 -2.56
CA TYR A 431 -5.74 26.72 -1.23
C TYR A 431 -5.65 27.77 -0.11
N HIS A 432 -4.68 28.69 -0.19
CA HIS A 432 -4.58 29.80 0.77
C HIS A 432 -5.73 30.80 0.66
N ASN A 433 -6.29 31.02 -0.54
CA ASN A 433 -7.44 31.90 -0.71
C ASN A 433 -8.73 31.29 -0.14
N LEU A 434 -8.91 29.97 -0.28
CA LEU A 434 -10.08 29.24 0.23
C LEU A 434 -10.03 28.97 1.75
N PHE A 435 -8.86 28.59 2.27
CA PHE A 435 -8.70 28.07 3.64
C PHE A 435 -7.70 28.84 4.50
N GLY A 436 -7.07 29.89 3.96
CA GLY A 436 -6.23 30.78 4.74
C GLY A 436 -7.05 31.57 5.77
N PRO A 437 -6.42 32.05 6.86
CA PRO A 437 -7.10 32.97 7.77
C PRO A 437 -7.60 34.17 6.97
N LYS A 438 -8.93 34.39 6.98
CA LYS A 438 -9.53 35.61 6.44
C LYS A 438 -8.79 36.78 7.11
N ARG A 439 -8.00 37.51 6.33
CA ARG A 439 -7.43 38.76 6.80
C ARG A 439 -8.57 39.76 6.78
N ASP A 440 -9.27 39.87 7.89
CA ASP A 440 -10.12 41.02 8.16
C ASP A 440 -9.23 42.27 8.08
N ASP A 441 -9.55 43.11 7.11
CA ASP A 441 -9.18 44.52 6.94
C ASP A 441 -7.77 44.96 7.35
N ILE A 442 -6.83 44.95 6.39
CA ILE A 442 -5.67 45.85 6.41
C ILE A 442 -5.67 46.64 5.10
N PRO A 443 -5.71 47.99 5.13
CA PRO A 443 -5.77 48.79 3.91
C PRO A 443 -4.55 48.56 3.02
N LEU A 444 -4.83 48.46 1.72
CA LEU A 444 -3.91 48.32 0.61
C LEU A 444 -2.72 49.30 0.71
N ARG A 445 -1.59 48.87 1.29
CA ARG A 445 -0.33 49.63 1.19
C ARG A 445 0.26 49.45 -0.21
N ARG A 446 -0.10 50.37 -1.10
CA ARG A 446 0.63 50.65 -2.35
C ARG A 446 2.10 50.88 -2.02
N GLY A 447 2.98 50.06 -2.61
CA GLY A 447 4.37 50.46 -2.85
C GLY A 447 5.42 49.36 -2.66
N ARG A 448 5.71 48.60 -3.72
CA ARG A 448 7.06 48.49 -4.33
C ARG A 448 6.99 47.63 -5.60
N LYS A 449 7.17 48.26 -6.76
CA LYS A 449 7.41 47.54 -8.02
C LYS A 449 8.84 47.02 -8.00
N THR A 450 9.01 45.73 -7.74
CA THR A 450 10.20 44.99 -8.22
C THR A 450 9.76 44.13 -9.38
N THR A 451 10.34 44.39 -10.55
CA THR A 451 10.15 43.68 -11.82
C THR A 451 10.31 42.17 -11.64
N LYS A 452 9.19 41.46 -11.46
CA LYS A 452 9.07 40.02 -11.66
C LYS A 452 8.26 39.83 -12.94
N LYS A 453 8.76 38.96 -13.83
CA LYS A 453 8.06 38.49 -15.03
C LYS A 453 6.58 38.25 -14.72
N ARG A 454 5.72 38.97 -15.44
CA ARG A 454 4.27 38.84 -15.41
C ARG A 454 3.91 37.53 -16.12
N GLU A 455 4.05 36.42 -15.42
CA GLU A 455 3.23 35.24 -15.73
C GLU A 455 1.83 35.56 -15.22
N GLU A 456 0.84 35.45 -16.10
CA GLU A 456 -0.57 35.79 -15.85
C GLU A 456 -1.04 35.29 -14.49
N GLU A 457 -1.25 36.22 -13.54
CA GLU A 457 -2.15 35.98 -12.42
C GLU A 457 -3.53 35.90 -13.04
N VAL A 458 -3.94 34.68 -13.40
CA VAL A 458 -5.32 34.37 -13.77
C VAL A 458 -6.17 34.75 -12.56
N ASP A 459 -7.08 35.70 -12.72
CA ASP A 459 -8.15 35.96 -11.75
C ASP A 459 -8.97 34.68 -11.68
N ILE A 460 -8.83 33.94 -10.58
CA ILE A 460 -9.56 32.70 -10.35
C ILE A 460 -10.91 33.12 -9.76
N ASP A 461 -11.97 32.97 -10.55
CA ASP A 461 -13.34 33.18 -10.07
C ASP A 461 -13.66 32.12 -9.00
N LEU A 462 -13.82 32.57 -7.74
CA LEU A 462 -14.07 31.68 -6.61
C LEU A 462 -15.47 31.06 -6.63
N ASP A 463 -16.38 31.60 -7.44
CA ASP A 463 -17.77 31.16 -7.56
C ASP A 463 -17.97 30.07 -8.64
N ASP A 464 -16.91 29.69 -9.38
CA ASP A 464 -16.98 28.61 -10.37
C ASP A 464 -17.03 27.23 -9.67
N PRO A 465 -18.11 26.44 -9.84
CA PRO A 465 -18.19 25.10 -9.27
C PRO A 465 -17.08 24.17 -9.78
N GLU A 466 -16.51 24.37 -10.98
CA GLU A 466 -15.41 23.54 -11.48
C GLU A 466 -14.09 23.75 -10.74
N ILE A 467 -13.85 24.96 -10.23
CA ILE A 467 -12.61 25.31 -9.49
C ILE A 467 -12.57 24.61 -8.13
N ASN A 468 -13.75 24.37 -7.55
CA ASN A 468 -13.83 23.67 -6.29
C ASN A 468 -13.46 22.19 -6.46
N HIS A 469 -13.78 21.52 -7.57
CA HIS A 469 -13.65 20.06 -7.74
C HIS A 469 -12.24 19.58 -8.13
N PHE A 470 -11.79 18.48 -7.52
CA PHE A 470 -10.61 17.77 -8.03
C PHE A 470 -10.84 17.28 -9.46
N PRO A 471 -9.93 17.54 -10.42
CA PRO A 471 -10.07 17.07 -11.80
C PRO A 471 -10.17 15.54 -11.91
N PHE A 472 -9.47 14.82 -11.01
CA PHE A 472 -9.46 13.35 -10.98
C PHE A 472 -9.71 12.81 -9.56
N PRO A 473 -10.98 12.81 -9.07
CA PRO A 473 -11.28 12.44 -7.69
C PRO A 473 -10.83 11.02 -7.30
N PHE A 474 -10.95 10.06 -8.22
CA PHE A 474 -10.54 8.67 -7.98
C PHE A 474 -9.02 8.49 -7.88
N HIS A 475 -8.22 9.37 -8.52
CA HIS A 475 -6.76 9.34 -8.38
C HIS A 475 -6.38 9.67 -6.95
N GLU A 476 -6.97 10.75 -6.42
CA GLU A 476 -6.67 11.25 -5.09
C GLU A 476 -7.20 10.31 -3.99
N LEU A 477 -8.39 9.73 -4.17
CA LEU A 477 -8.93 8.71 -3.26
C LEU A 477 -8.10 7.43 -3.25
N MET A 478 -7.57 7.02 -4.41
CA MET A 478 -6.65 5.88 -4.47
C MET A 478 -5.34 6.18 -3.72
N VAL A 479 -4.73 7.34 -3.93
CA VAL A 479 -3.50 7.75 -3.21
C VAL A 479 -3.76 7.79 -1.70
N TRP A 480 -4.88 8.37 -1.28
CA TRP A 480 -5.27 8.36 0.13
C TRP A 480 -5.45 6.94 0.67
N ALA A 481 -6.14 6.05 -0.04
CA ALA A 481 -6.35 4.67 0.39
C ALA A 481 -5.03 3.89 0.49
N VAL A 482 -4.08 4.12 -0.42
CA VAL A 482 -2.73 3.54 -0.37
C VAL A 482 -1.97 4.05 0.86
N LEU A 483 -1.93 5.36 1.08
CA LEU A 483 -1.25 5.97 2.24
C LEU A 483 -1.85 5.52 3.59
N MET A 484 -3.16 5.24 3.62
CA MET A 484 -3.86 4.73 4.81
C MET A 484 -3.78 3.21 4.97
N LYS A 485 -3.02 2.49 4.13
CA LYS A 485 -2.89 1.02 4.16
C LYS A 485 -4.24 0.29 3.95
N ARG A 486 -5.14 0.84 3.13
CA ARG A 486 -6.48 0.28 2.85
C ARG A 486 -6.50 -0.41 1.48
N GLN A 487 -5.94 -1.61 1.41
CA GLN A 487 -5.69 -2.30 0.14
C GLN A 487 -6.97 -2.56 -0.67
N LYS A 488 -8.02 -3.10 -0.04
CA LYS A 488 -9.29 -3.40 -0.74
C LYS A 488 -9.94 -2.14 -1.33
N MET A 489 -9.84 -1.02 -0.61
CA MET A 489 -10.36 0.26 -1.04
C MET A 489 -9.51 0.86 -2.18
N ALA A 490 -8.19 0.77 -2.07
CA ALA A 490 -7.27 1.23 -3.10
C ALA A 490 -7.46 0.47 -4.42
N LEU A 491 -7.61 -0.87 -4.37
CA LEU A 491 -7.91 -1.70 -5.54
C LEU A 491 -9.26 -1.32 -6.18
N PHE A 492 -10.27 -1.03 -5.38
CA PHE A 492 -11.56 -0.57 -5.89
C PHE A 492 -11.46 0.77 -6.61
N PHE A 493 -10.75 1.76 -6.04
CA PHE A 493 -10.54 3.05 -6.70
C PHE A 493 -9.61 2.98 -7.91
N TRP A 494 -8.69 2.02 -7.94
CA TRP A 494 -7.85 1.79 -9.10
C TRP A 494 -8.67 1.37 -10.33
N GLN A 495 -9.70 0.53 -10.14
CA GLN A 495 -10.62 0.11 -11.21
C GLN A 495 -11.46 1.27 -11.78
N HIS A 496 -11.59 2.38 -11.05
CA HIS A 496 -12.44 3.51 -11.42
C HIS A 496 -11.62 4.71 -11.87
N GLY A 497 -12.11 5.42 -12.89
CA GLY A 497 -11.49 6.62 -13.44
C GLY A 497 -10.33 6.36 -14.40
N GLU A 498 -9.63 7.43 -14.80
CA GLU A 498 -8.67 7.41 -15.91
C GLU A 498 -7.26 6.95 -15.50
N GLU A 499 -6.37 6.71 -16.47
CA GLU A 499 -4.94 6.41 -16.28
C GLU A 499 -4.64 5.20 -15.37
N ALA A 500 -5.36 4.08 -15.55
CA ALA A 500 -5.22 2.88 -14.71
C ALA A 500 -3.79 2.32 -14.63
N MET A 501 -3.02 2.38 -15.73
CA MET A 501 -1.62 1.93 -15.75
C MET A 501 -0.72 2.80 -14.86
N ALA A 502 -0.84 4.13 -14.96
CA ALA A 502 -0.07 5.07 -14.15
C ALA A 502 -0.42 4.91 -12.66
N LYS A 503 -1.72 4.79 -12.34
CA LYS A 503 -2.21 4.54 -10.98
C LYS A 503 -1.59 3.30 -10.35
N ALA A 504 -1.54 2.18 -11.07
CA ALA A 504 -0.94 0.95 -10.58
C ALA A 504 0.55 1.12 -10.27
N LEU A 505 1.29 1.79 -11.15
CA LEU A 505 2.72 2.06 -10.97
C LEU A 505 2.99 3.01 -9.79
N VAL A 506 2.19 4.06 -9.64
CA VAL A 506 2.29 4.99 -8.50
C VAL A 506 1.96 4.28 -7.20
N ALA A 507 0.86 3.50 -7.14
CA ALA A 507 0.50 2.72 -5.96
C ALA A 507 1.60 1.72 -5.60
N CYS A 508 2.17 1.03 -6.59
CA CYS A 508 3.33 0.15 -6.40
C CYS A 508 4.53 0.89 -5.81
N LYS A 509 4.87 2.09 -6.35
CA LYS A 509 5.96 2.93 -5.84
C LYS A 509 5.73 3.36 -4.39
N LEU A 510 4.55 3.92 -4.09
CA LEU A 510 4.19 4.40 -2.76
C LEU A 510 4.24 3.27 -1.73
N CYS A 511 3.65 2.11 -2.03
CA CYS A 511 3.70 0.94 -1.15
C CYS A 511 5.14 0.48 -0.87
N LYS A 512 6.01 0.42 -1.90
CA LYS A 512 7.43 0.07 -1.70
C LYS A 512 8.20 1.10 -0.87
N ALA A 513 7.96 2.39 -1.11
CA ALA A 513 8.62 3.46 -0.37
C ALA A 513 8.21 3.45 1.11
N MET A 514 6.91 3.29 1.39
CA MET A 514 6.41 3.14 2.76
C MET A 514 6.92 1.85 3.42
N ALA A 515 7.06 0.74 2.67
CA ALA A 515 7.62 -0.49 3.21
C ALA A 515 9.10 -0.33 3.62
N HIS A 516 9.88 0.40 2.82
CA HIS A 516 11.27 0.74 3.13
C HIS A 516 11.39 1.61 4.38
N GLU A 517 10.59 2.68 4.46
CA GLU A 517 10.56 3.57 5.62
C GLU A 517 10.10 2.83 6.88
N ALA A 518 9.15 1.90 6.77
CA ALA A 518 8.70 1.07 7.88
C ALA A 518 9.80 0.10 8.36
N SER A 519 10.63 -0.43 7.45
CA SER A 519 11.74 -1.32 7.82
C SER A 519 12.93 -0.59 8.46
N GLU A 520 13.20 0.67 8.07
CA GLU A 520 14.31 1.44 8.67
C GLU A 520 13.99 1.90 10.10
N ASN A 521 12.71 2.00 10.46
CA ASN A 521 12.28 2.48 11.77
C ASN A 521 12.16 1.38 12.84
N ASP A 522 12.61 0.13 12.59
CA ASP A 522 12.62 -1.04 13.51
C ASP A 522 11.28 -1.40 14.20
N MET A 523 10.18 -0.67 13.95
CA MET A 523 8.99 -0.75 14.80
C MET A 523 8.00 -1.85 14.42
N VAL A 524 7.89 -2.29 13.14
CA VAL A 524 6.92 -3.34 12.75
C VAL A 524 7.28 -4.04 11.42
N ASP A 525 8.06 -5.14 11.46
CA ASP A 525 8.39 -5.95 10.26
C ASP A 525 7.13 -6.46 9.52
N ASP A 526 6.08 -6.81 10.25
CA ASP A 526 4.82 -7.30 9.68
C ASP A 526 4.16 -6.25 8.75
N ILE A 527 4.26 -4.96 9.07
CA ILE A 527 3.71 -3.88 8.24
C ILE A 527 4.52 -3.72 6.95
N SER A 528 5.85 -3.80 7.05
CA SER A 528 6.72 -3.72 5.87
C SER A 528 6.47 -4.90 4.92
N GLN A 529 6.29 -6.11 5.45
CA GLN A 529 5.96 -7.30 4.65
C GLN A 529 4.59 -7.15 3.96
N GLU A 530 3.56 -6.68 4.68
CA GLU A 530 2.23 -6.46 4.13
C GLU A 530 2.23 -5.39 3.03
N LEU A 531 2.93 -4.28 3.23
CA LEU A 531 3.08 -3.23 2.21
C LEU A 531 3.86 -3.72 0.99
N ASN A 532 4.89 -4.54 1.19
CA ASN A 532 5.61 -5.18 0.08
C ASN A 532 4.71 -6.13 -0.70
N HIS A 533 3.85 -6.90 -0.03
CA HIS A 533 2.85 -7.75 -0.68
C HIS A 533 1.86 -6.91 -1.50
N ASN A 534 1.26 -5.88 -0.90
CA ASN A 534 0.36 -4.94 -1.58
C ASN A 534 1.03 -4.28 -2.80
N SER A 535 2.33 -3.97 -2.72
CA SER A 535 3.08 -3.40 -3.84
C SER A 535 3.25 -4.38 -5.01
N ARG A 536 3.37 -5.68 -4.73
CA ARG A 536 3.47 -6.73 -5.75
C ARG A 536 2.15 -6.89 -6.49
N ASP A 537 1.02 -6.84 -5.78
CA ASP A 537 -0.31 -6.91 -6.39
C ASP A 537 -0.51 -5.78 -7.41
N PHE A 538 -0.24 -4.52 -7.01
CA PHE A 538 -0.32 -3.39 -7.94
C PHE A 538 0.69 -3.49 -9.10
N GLY A 539 1.90 -4.01 -8.83
CA GLY A 539 2.90 -4.25 -9.86
C GLY A 539 2.44 -5.27 -10.90
N GLN A 540 1.82 -6.36 -10.45
CA GLN A 540 1.28 -7.40 -11.32
C GLN A 540 0.11 -6.86 -12.16
N LEU A 541 -0.80 -6.09 -11.56
CA LEU A 541 -1.88 -5.41 -12.30
C LEU A 541 -1.34 -4.49 -13.42
N ALA A 542 -0.24 -3.77 -13.16
CA ALA A 542 0.39 -2.93 -14.18
C ALA A 542 0.95 -3.75 -15.36
N VAL A 543 1.55 -4.90 -15.08
CA VAL A 543 2.08 -5.81 -16.12
C VAL A 543 0.95 -6.46 -16.91
N GLU A 544 -0.10 -6.91 -16.25
CA GLU A 544 -1.27 -7.52 -16.90
C GLU A 544 -1.98 -6.51 -17.82
N LEU A 545 -2.14 -5.26 -17.40
CA LEU A 545 -2.67 -4.19 -18.25
C LEU A 545 -1.76 -3.91 -19.46
N LEU A 546 -0.44 -3.92 -19.27
CA LEU A 546 0.50 -3.72 -20.37
C LEU A 546 0.47 -4.87 -21.38
N ASP A 547 0.38 -6.12 -20.91
CA ASP A 547 0.25 -7.30 -21.76
C ASP A 547 -1.07 -7.27 -22.55
N GLN A 548 -2.18 -6.91 -21.92
CA GLN A 548 -3.46 -6.72 -22.60
C GLN A 548 -3.41 -5.61 -23.65
N SER A 549 -2.82 -4.45 -23.30
CA SER A 549 -2.68 -3.32 -24.22
C SER A 549 -1.80 -3.70 -25.41
N TYR A 550 -0.70 -4.42 -25.17
CA TYR A 550 0.22 -4.88 -26.21
C TYR A 550 -0.40 -5.91 -27.15
N LYS A 551 -1.22 -6.82 -26.62
CA LYS A 551 -1.98 -7.80 -27.42
C LYS A 551 -3.03 -7.14 -28.31
N GLN A 552 -3.60 -6.02 -27.87
CA GLN A 552 -4.60 -5.29 -28.64
C GLN A 552 -3.96 -4.46 -29.76
N ASP A 553 -2.94 -3.66 -29.45
CA ASP A 553 -2.19 -2.88 -30.42
C ASP A 553 -0.78 -2.56 -29.90
N GLU A 554 0.22 -3.10 -30.59
CA GLU A 554 1.63 -2.91 -30.25
C GLU A 554 2.07 -1.44 -30.35
N GLN A 555 1.67 -0.72 -31.39
CA GLN A 555 2.13 0.65 -31.64
C GLN A 555 1.50 1.64 -30.65
N LEU A 556 0.20 1.49 -30.38
CA LEU A 556 -0.49 2.31 -29.39
C LEU A 556 0.01 2.01 -27.97
N ALA A 557 0.32 0.74 -27.64
CA ALA A 557 0.90 0.38 -26.36
C ALA A 557 2.28 1.04 -26.13
N MET A 558 3.12 1.12 -27.17
CA MET A 558 4.39 1.86 -27.08
C MET A 558 4.16 3.36 -26.86
N LYS A 559 3.20 3.96 -27.56
CA LYS A 559 2.83 5.38 -27.37
C LYS A 559 2.29 5.65 -25.96
N LEU A 560 1.52 4.73 -25.40
CA LEU A 560 1.02 4.79 -24.03
C LEU A 560 2.14 4.83 -22.99
N LEU A 561 3.23 4.08 -23.21
CA LEU A 561 4.38 4.07 -22.31
C LEU A 561 5.17 5.39 -22.31
N THR A 562 5.20 6.10 -23.44
CA THR A 562 5.88 7.39 -23.62
C THR A 562 4.98 8.60 -23.41
N TYR A 563 3.70 8.39 -23.13
CA TYR A 563 2.74 9.47 -22.90
C TYR A 563 3.13 10.27 -21.65
N GLU A 564 3.13 11.60 -21.76
CA GLU A 564 3.42 12.51 -20.66
C GLU A 564 2.16 12.74 -19.81
N LEU A 565 2.19 12.21 -18.59
CA LEU A 565 1.06 12.26 -17.66
C LEU A 565 1.05 13.62 -16.93
N LYS A 566 0.19 14.55 -17.37
CA LYS A 566 0.11 15.91 -16.81
C LYS A 566 -0.16 15.91 -15.29
N ASN A 567 -0.96 14.97 -14.82
CA ASN A 567 -1.32 14.83 -13.40
C ASN A 567 -0.16 14.31 -12.55
N TRP A 568 0.69 13.45 -13.11
CA TRP A 568 1.80 12.80 -12.43
C TRP A 568 3.13 13.49 -12.71
N SER A 569 3.18 14.81 -12.55
CA SER A 569 4.39 15.65 -12.75
C SER A 569 4.99 15.64 -14.17
N ASN A 570 4.17 15.38 -15.20
CA ASN A 570 4.60 15.16 -16.58
C ASN A 570 5.54 13.94 -16.74
N ALA A 571 5.49 12.99 -15.80
CA ALA A 571 6.26 11.76 -15.91
C ALA A 571 5.63 10.82 -16.94
N THR A 572 6.44 9.95 -17.54
CA THR A 572 5.95 8.85 -18.39
C THR A 572 5.70 7.59 -17.57
N CYS A 573 4.84 6.69 -18.06
CA CYS A 573 4.64 5.37 -17.43
C CYS A 573 5.97 4.61 -17.28
N LEU A 574 6.87 4.72 -18.26
CA LEU A 574 8.19 4.11 -18.19
C LEU A 574 9.05 4.71 -17.07
N GLN A 575 9.06 6.03 -16.90
CA GLN A 575 9.77 6.70 -15.80
C GLN A 575 9.22 6.29 -14.43
N LEU A 576 7.90 6.19 -14.29
CA LEU A 576 7.25 5.75 -13.05
C LEU A 576 7.62 4.29 -12.70
N ALA A 577 7.68 3.40 -13.70
CA ALA A 577 8.10 2.01 -13.50
C ALA A 577 9.56 1.89 -13.05
N VAL A 578 10.45 2.73 -13.61
CA VAL A 578 11.86 2.82 -13.19
C VAL A 578 11.98 3.37 -11.77
N ALA A 579 11.24 4.43 -11.44
CA ALA A 579 11.20 5.00 -10.10
C ALA A 579 10.70 3.98 -9.04
N ALA A 580 9.75 3.12 -9.42
CA ALA A 580 9.23 2.00 -8.64
C ALA A 580 10.17 0.78 -8.58
N LYS A 581 11.30 0.80 -9.29
CA LYS A 581 12.22 -0.33 -9.49
C LYS A 581 11.46 -1.61 -9.89
N HIS A 582 10.46 -1.48 -10.77
CA HIS A 582 9.57 -2.58 -11.16
C HIS A 582 10.16 -3.38 -12.33
N ARG A 583 10.98 -4.38 -12.01
CA ARG A 583 11.78 -5.15 -12.99
C ARG A 583 10.92 -5.86 -14.04
N ASP A 584 9.82 -6.48 -13.64
CA ASP A 584 9.00 -7.31 -14.56
C ASP A 584 8.30 -6.48 -15.64
N PHE A 585 7.90 -5.25 -15.29
CA PHE A 585 7.31 -4.30 -16.24
C PHE A 585 8.33 -3.78 -17.25
N ILE A 586 9.57 -3.54 -16.81
CA ILE A 586 10.66 -3.12 -17.69
C ILE A 586 11.12 -4.29 -18.57
N ALA A 587 11.12 -5.51 -18.05
CA ALA A 587 11.48 -6.73 -18.78
C ALA A 587 10.42 -7.16 -19.81
N HIS A 588 9.20 -6.62 -19.72
CA HIS A 588 8.13 -6.91 -20.67
C HIS A 588 8.52 -6.58 -22.11
N THR A 589 8.07 -7.40 -23.07
CA THR A 589 8.43 -7.28 -24.50
C THR A 589 8.15 -5.90 -25.07
N CYS A 590 6.99 -5.30 -24.77
CA CYS A 590 6.64 -3.94 -25.22
C CYS A 590 7.67 -2.89 -24.78
N SER A 591 8.04 -2.91 -23.49
CA SER A 591 9.05 -2.00 -22.92
C SER A 591 10.43 -2.22 -23.54
N GLN A 592 10.84 -3.47 -23.74
CA GLN A 592 12.12 -3.81 -24.36
C GLN A 592 12.18 -3.42 -25.84
N MET A 593 11.09 -3.57 -26.57
CA MET A 593 10.98 -3.15 -27.98
C MET A 593 11.03 -1.63 -28.10
N LEU A 594 10.31 -0.91 -27.25
CA LEU A 594 10.37 0.56 -27.16
C LEU A 594 11.79 1.04 -26.84
N LEU A 595 12.44 0.47 -25.82
CA LEU A 595 13.82 0.84 -25.45
C LEU A 595 14.81 0.53 -26.59
N THR A 596 14.63 -0.60 -27.29
CA THR A 596 15.43 -0.93 -28.47
C THR A 596 15.19 0.06 -29.60
N ASP A 597 13.95 0.48 -29.82
CA ASP A 597 13.62 1.49 -30.83
C ASP A 597 14.26 2.84 -30.48
N MET A 598 14.10 3.31 -29.25
CA MET A 598 14.76 4.52 -28.75
C MET A 598 16.29 4.45 -28.89
N TRP A 599 16.90 3.29 -28.65
CA TRP A 599 18.34 3.07 -28.82
C TRP A 599 18.80 3.17 -30.28
N MET A 600 18.03 2.61 -31.21
CA MET A 600 18.31 2.65 -32.65
C MET A 600 17.97 4.01 -33.27
N GLY A 601 17.09 4.79 -32.63
CA GLY A 601 16.59 6.05 -33.16
C GLY A 601 15.89 5.86 -34.50
N ARG A 602 16.12 6.78 -35.45
CA ARG A 602 15.53 6.69 -36.80
C ARG A 602 16.15 5.62 -37.71
N LEU A 603 17.12 4.83 -37.25
CA LEU A 603 17.81 3.85 -38.08
C LEU A 603 17.03 2.53 -38.12
N ARG A 604 16.74 2.03 -39.33
CA ARG A 604 16.12 0.72 -39.53
C ARG A 604 17.21 -0.32 -39.75
N MET A 605 17.70 -0.94 -38.68
CA MET A 605 18.73 -1.99 -38.79
C MET A 605 18.31 -3.24 -38.02
N ARG A 606 18.16 -4.35 -38.74
CA ARG A 606 17.71 -5.63 -38.17
C ARG A 606 18.82 -6.65 -37.92
N LYS A 607 19.95 -6.55 -38.63
CA LYS A 607 21.12 -7.46 -38.53
C LYS A 607 22.42 -6.69 -38.67
N ASN A 608 23.45 -7.08 -37.89
CA ASN A 608 24.79 -6.49 -37.88
C ASN A 608 24.79 -4.96 -37.68
N SER A 609 23.91 -4.45 -36.80
CA SER A 609 23.75 -3.00 -36.55
C SER A 609 25.06 -2.34 -36.12
N GLY A 610 25.80 -2.94 -35.18
CA GLY A 610 27.07 -2.38 -34.70
C GLY A 610 28.11 -2.22 -35.81
N LEU A 611 28.33 -3.25 -36.64
CA LEU A 611 29.29 -3.18 -37.75
C LEU A 611 28.88 -2.16 -38.81
N LYS A 612 27.59 -2.07 -39.14
CA LYS A 612 27.08 -1.08 -40.10
C LYS A 612 27.24 0.35 -39.59
N VAL A 613 27.00 0.57 -38.30
CA VAL A 613 27.21 1.87 -37.65
C VAL A 613 28.70 2.25 -37.63
N ILE A 614 29.58 1.32 -37.24
CA ILE A 614 31.04 1.54 -37.26
C ILE A 614 31.52 1.88 -38.67
N LEU A 615 31.05 1.15 -39.69
CA LEU A 615 31.37 1.44 -41.09
C LEU A 615 30.88 2.83 -41.50
N GLY A 616 29.69 3.25 -41.08
CA GLY A 616 29.17 4.60 -41.33
C GLY A 616 29.92 5.71 -40.61
N ILE A 617 30.51 5.44 -39.44
CA ILE A 617 31.37 6.39 -38.70
C ILE A 617 32.74 6.54 -39.39
N LEU A 618 33.35 5.42 -39.79
CA LEU A 618 34.68 5.42 -40.42
C LEU A 618 34.63 5.88 -41.88
N LEU A 619 33.55 5.57 -42.60
CA LEU A 619 33.32 5.90 -44.00
C LEU A 619 31.97 6.63 -44.16
N PRO A 620 31.95 7.97 -44.05
CA PRO A 620 30.74 8.78 -44.17
C PRO A 620 29.88 8.54 -45.42
N PRO A 621 30.43 8.21 -46.62
CA PRO A 621 29.60 7.88 -47.78
C PRO A 621 28.69 6.66 -47.59
N SER A 622 29.06 5.72 -46.71
CA SER A 622 28.28 4.51 -46.43
C SER A 622 26.94 4.80 -45.72
N ILE A 623 26.75 6.02 -45.18
CA ILE A 623 25.51 6.48 -44.55
C ILE A 623 24.35 6.51 -45.56
N LEU A 624 24.63 6.74 -46.85
CA LEU A 624 23.60 6.80 -47.89
C LEU A 624 22.94 5.45 -48.18
N SER A 625 23.64 4.36 -47.89
CA SER A 625 23.15 2.99 -48.04
C SER A 625 22.33 2.52 -46.83
N LEU A 626 22.18 3.34 -45.79
CA LEU A 626 21.41 2.99 -44.60
C LEU A 626 19.93 3.33 -44.78
N GLU A 627 19.08 2.40 -44.35
CA GLU A 627 17.63 2.59 -44.31
C GLU A 627 17.24 3.41 -43.07
N PHE A 628 16.45 4.46 -43.28
CA PHE A 628 15.89 5.30 -42.24
C PHE A 628 14.37 5.05 -42.12
N LYS A 629 13.85 5.11 -40.90
CA LYS A 629 12.41 5.06 -40.61
C LYS A 629 11.74 6.36 -41.07
N ASN A 630 10.53 6.26 -41.63
CA ASN A 630 9.72 7.43 -41.97
C ASN A 630 9.09 8.06 -40.70
N LYS A 631 8.55 9.29 -40.83
CA LYS A 631 7.85 9.97 -39.70
C LYS A 631 6.67 9.12 -39.19
N ASP A 632 5.98 8.41 -40.08
CA ASP A 632 4.79 7.61 -39.75
C ASP A 632 5.12 6.28 -39.06
N ASP A 633 6.38 5.82 -39.14
CA ASP A 633 6.87 4.59 -38.49
C ASP A 633 7.33 4.82 -37.03
N MET A 634 7.23 6.05 -36.51
CA MET A 634 7.65 6.40 -35.13
C MET A 634 6.47 6.94 -34.29
N PRO A 635 5.53 6.07 -33.89
CA PRO A 635 4.29 6.47 -33.20
C PRO A 635 4.50 7.08 -31.80
N TYR A 636 5.72 7.03 -31.25
CA TYR A 636 6.07 7.47 -29.89
C TYR A 636 6.66 8.90 -29.83
N MET A 637 6.85 9.61 -30.94
CA MET A 637 7.27 11.01 -30.89
C MET A 637 6.20 11.82 -30.15
N SER A 638 6.60 12.48 -29.05
CA SER A 638 5.67 13.28 -28.25
C SER A 638 5.29 14.56 -28.99
N GLN A 639 4.06 15.05 -28.76
CA GLN A 639 3.52 16.27 -29.35
C GLN A 639 4.43 17.49 -29.13
N ALA A 640 5.17 17.53 -28.01
CA ALA A 640 6.19 18.55 -27.72
C ALA A 640 7.43 18.46 -28.61
N GLN A 641 7.85 17.24 -28.97
CA GLN A 641 8.96 17.01 -29.91
C GLN A 641 8.53 17.28 -31.36
N GLU A 642 7.26 17.05 -31.70
CA GLU A 642 6.65 17.45 -32.98
C GLU A 642 6.67 18.97 -33.17
N ILE A 643 6.26 19.74 -32.14
CA ILE A 643 6.28 21.21 -32.17
C ILE A 643 7.71 21.75 -32.29
N HIS A 644 8.66 21.21 -31.50
CA HIS A 644 10.05 21.66 -31.53
C HIS A 644 10.77 21.31 -32.85
N LEU A 645 10.33 20.27 -33.56
CA LEU A 645 10.79 19.91 -34.90
C LEU A 645 10.09 20.72 -36.01
N GLN A 646 8.84 21.13 -35.81
CA GLN A 646 8.10 22.04 -36.69
C GLN A 646 8.64 23.47 -36.62
N GLU A 647 8.99 23.98 -35.44
CA GLU A 647 9.61 25.33 -35.29
C GLU A 647 10.98 25.47 -35.97
N LYS A 648 11.62 24.35 -36.33
CA LYS A 648 12.89 24.31 -37.06
C LYS A 648 12.74 24.15 -38.57
N GLU A 649 11.53 23.96 -39.09
CA GLU A 649 11.25 24.01 -40.52
C GLU A 649 11.11 25.50 -40.91
N PRO A 650 11.92 26.06 -41.83
CA PRO A 650 11.57 27.33 -42.44
C PRO A 650 10.29 27.12 -43.26
N GLU A 651 9.21 27.79 -42.87
CA GLU A 651 7.99 27.87 -43.66
C GLU A 651 8.34 28.47 -45.04
N GLU A 652 8.43 27.63 -46.07
CA GLU A 652 8.29 28.13 -47.44
C GLU A 652 6.82 28.47 -47.67
N PRO A 653 6.49 29.70 -48.09
CA PRO A 653 5.10 30.08 -48.30
C PRO A 653 4.55 29.33 -49.52
N GLU A 654 3.44 28.62 -49.31
CA GLU A 654 2.59 28.10 -50.37
C GLU A 654 2.22 29.26 -51.32
N LYS A 655 2.77 29.24 -52.54
CA LYS A 655 2.29 30.12 -53.62
C LYS A 655 1.06 29.49 -54.28
N PRO A 656 -0.05 30.23 -54.41
CA PRO A 656 -1.23 29.75 -55.10
C PRO A 656 -0.98 29.75 -56.61
N THR A 657 -1.60 28.77 -57.26
CA THR A 657 -1.76 28.61 -58.70
C THR A 657 -2.18 29.90 -59.40
N LYS A 658 -1.39 30.34 -60.39
CA LYS A 658 -1.86 31.12 -61.54
C LYS A 658 -1.11 30.69 -62.81
N GLU A 659 -1.90 30.36 -63.81
CA GLU A 659 -1.53 30.05 -65.19
C GLU A 659 -0.78 31.21 -65.86
N LYS A 660 0.23 30.89 -66.68
CA LYS A 660 0.44 31.42 -68.05
C LYS A 660 1.73 30.88 -68.68
N ASP A 661 1.51 30.17 -69.79
CA ASP A 661 2.18 30.17 -71.10
C ASP A 661 3.70 30.00 -71.25
N GLU A 662 4.03 28.95 -72.02
CA GLU A 662 4.97 28.84 -73.16
C GLU A 662 6.36 29.52 -73.06
N GLU A 663 7.42 28.73 -73.13
CA GLU A 663 8.24 28.50 -74.35
C GLU A 663 9.48 27.64 -74.03
N ASP A 664 9.84 26.81 -75.02
CA ASP A 664 11.14 26.16 -75.29
C ASP A 664 11.62 24.98 -74.42
N MET A 665 12.19 23.90 -74.95
CA MET A 665 12.27 23.34 -76.31
C MET A 665 12.84 21.92 -76.13
N GLU A 666 12.29 21.00 -76.92
CA GLU A 666 12.77 19.66 -77.27
C GLU A 666 14.22 19.28 -76.95
N LEU A 667 14.41 18.10 -76.36
CA LEU A 667 15.33 17.11 -76.95
C LEU A 667 14.91 15.67 -76.61
N THR A 668 14.52 14.95 -77.66
CA THR A 668 14.44 13.48 -77.79
C THR A 668 13.14 12.78 -77.39
N ALA A 669 12.13 12.93 -78.26
CA ALA A 669 11.32 11.78 -78.65
C ALA A 669 12.11 10.93 -79.65
N MET A 670 12.24 9.61 -79.41
CA MET A 670 12.14 8.54 -80.42
C MET A 670 12.62 7.20 -79.84
N LEU A 671 11.67 6.31 -79.53
CA LEU A 671 11.54 4.95 -80.07
C LEU A 671 10.57 4.11 -79.21
N GLY A 672 9.59 3.47 -79.85
CA GLY A 672 9.09 2.16 -79.37
C GLY A 672 7.67 2.09 -78.81
N ARG A 673 6.70 2.40 -79.66
CA ARG A 673 5.24 2.20 -79.57
C ARG A 673 4.77 0.73 -79.33
N ASN A 674 3.63 0.61 -78.65
CA ASN A 674 2.50 -0.36 -78.75
C ASN A 674 2.27 -1.52 -77.73
N ASN A 675 1.10 -1.40 -77.09
CA ASN A 675 0.00 -2.36 -76.86
C ASN A 675 0.10 -3.54 -75.90
N GLY A 676 -0.90 -3.64 -75.01
CA GLY A 676 -1.37 -4.90 -74.41
C GLY A 676 -2.10 -4.73 -73.08
N GLU A 677 -3.43 -4.80 -73.11
CA GLU A 677 -4.34 -4.77 -71.97
C GLU A 677 -4.02 -5.84 -70.90
N SER A 678 -4.04 -5.47 -69.62
CA SER A 678 -4.79 -6.17 -68.57
C SER A 678 -4.62 -5.47 -67.21
N SER A 679 -5.63 -5.61 -66.36
CA SER A 679 -5.64 -5.27 -64.93
C SER A 679 -6.13 -3.87 -64.53
N ARG A 680 -7.40 -3.59 -64.84
CA ARG A 680 -8.29 -2.85 -63.91
C ARG A 680 -8.47 -3.69 -62.64
N LYS A 681 -7.50 -3.59 -61.72
CA LYS A 681 -7.53 -3.97 -60.29
C LYS A 681 -6.11 -3.80 -59.74
N LYS A 682 -5.61 -2.55 -59.73
CA LYS A 682 -4.36 -2.20 -59.03
C LYS A 682 -4.21 -0.72 -58.65
N ASP A 683 -5.25 0.08 -58.79
CA ASP A 683 -5.15 1.55 -58.60
C ASP A 683 -5.79 2.08 -57.31
N GLU A 684 -6.20 1.21 -56.38
CA GLU A 684 -6.68 1.63 -55.04
C GLU A 684 -5.67 1.40 -53.91
N GLU A 685 -4.51 0.78 -54.18
CA GLU A 685 -3.42 0.61 -53.18
C GLU A 685 -2.20 1.53 -53.43
N GLU A 686 -2.15 2.29 -54.53
CA GLU A 686 -0.99 3.14 -54.85
C GLU A 686 -1.17 4.63 -54.47
N ALA A 687 -2.28 5.02 -53.84
CA ALA A 687 -2.51 6.40 -53.39
C ALA A 687 -1.96 6.73 -51.99
N GLN A 688 -1.40 5.76 -51.25
CA GLN A 688 -0.96 5.94 -49.85
C GLN A 688 0.57 5.90 -49.63
N SER A 689 1.38 5.81 -50.69
CA SER A 689 2.85 5.76 -50.59
C SER A 689 3.55 6.89 -51.36
N ARG A 690 3.15 8.15 -51.16
CA ARG A 690 4.07 9.27 -51.44
C ARG A 690 5.17 9.29 -50.38
N HIS A 691 6.15 8.41 -50.53
CA HIS A 691 7.43 8.44 -49.85
C HIS A 691 8.05 9.83 -49.98
N ARG A 692 7.93 10.69 -48.97
CA ARG A 692 8.74 11.91 -48.84
C ARG A 692 10.19 11.47 -48.60
N LEU A 693 10.98 11.43 -49.67
CA LEU A 693 12.42 11.17 -49.61
C LEU A 693 13.09 12.19 -48.68
N ILE A 694 13.69 11.71 -47.58
CA ILE A 694 14.40 12.56 -46.61
C ILE A 694 15.64 13.16 -47.30
N PRO A 695 15.86 14.48 -47.23
CA PRO A 695 17.02 15.13 -47.86
C PRO A 695 18.35 14.64 -47.24
N LEU A 696 19.42 14.59 -48.06
CA LEU A 696 20.74 14.04 -47.67
C LEU A 696 21.30 14.66 -46.38
N GLY A 697 21.24 15.98 -46.23
CA GLY A 697 21.72 16.66 -45.02
C GLY A 697 20.98 16.24 -43.76
N ARG A 698 19.67 15.95 -43.87
CA ARG A 698 18.85 15.44 -42.76
C ARG A 698 19.19 13.99 -42.42
N LYS A 699 19.48 13.14 -43.41
CA LYS A 699 19.94 11.76 -43.16
C LYS A 699 21.24 11.73 -42.33
N ILE A 700 22.19 12.61 -42.66
CA ILE A 700 23.47 12.71 -41.92
C ILE A 700 23.21 13.22 -40.49
N TYR A 701 22.38 14.25 -40.32
CA TYR A 701 22.01 14.77 -39.00
C TYR A 701 21.32 13.73 -38.11
N GLU A 702 20.35 13.00 -38.65
CA GLU A 702 19.61 11.97 -37.92
C GLU A 702 20.51 10.77 -37.58
N PHE A 703 21.49 10.43 -38.43
CA PHE A 703 22.49 9.40 -38.13
C PHE A 703 23.34 9.77 -36.91
N TYR A 704 23.97 10.95 -36.89
CA TYR A 704 24.82 11.35 -35.75
C TYR A 704 24.04 11.63 -34.46
N ASN A 705 22.73 11.88 -34.56
CA ASN A 705 21.89 12.04 -33.38
C ASN A 705 21.48 10.73 -32.72
N ALA A 706 21.50 9.60 -33.45
CA ALA A 706 21.10 8.30 -32.94
C ALA A 706 21.98 7.85 -31.76
N PRO A 707 21.40 7.34 -30.64
CA PRO A 707 22.16 6.93 -29.46
C PRO A 707 23.21 5.85 -29.75
N ILE A 708 22.87 4.85 -30.56
CA ILE A 708 23.81 3.80 -30.96
C ILE A 708 25.05 4.35 -31.69
N VAL A 709 24.92 5.40 -32.50
CA VAL A 709 26.03 6.03 -33.21
C VAL A 709 26.91 6.80 -32.23
N LYS A 710 26.31 7.56 -31.32
CA LYS A 710 27.03 8.26 -30.24
C LYS A 710 27.82 7.29 -29.36
N PHE A 711 27.24 6.14 -29.02
CA PHE A 711 27.89 5.09 -28.25
C PHE A 711 29.14 4.52 -28.94
N TRP A 712 29.03 4.13 -30.21
CA TRP A 712 30.17 3.59 -30.96
C TRP A 712 31.24 4.66 -31.24
N PHE A 713 30.83 5.90 -31.50
CA PHE A 713 31.76 7.02 -31.63
C PHE A 713 32.55 7.25 -30.34
N TYR A 714 31.85 7.31 -29.19
CA TYR A 714 32.49 7.42 -27.88
C TYR A 714 33.43 6.23 -27.61
N THR A 715 32.99 5.02 -27.92
CA THR A 715 33.80 3.80 -27.72
C THR A 715 35.08 3.80 -28.55
N LEU A 716 35.01 4.18 -29.84
CA LEU A 716 36.18 4.28 -30.71
C LEU A 716 37.14 5.39 -30.25
N ALA A 717 36.60 6.55 -29.88
CA ALA A 717 37.39 7.64 -29.32
C ALA A 717 38.08 7.24 -28.00
N TYR A 718 37.39 6.48 -27.15
CA TYR A 718 37.92 5.97 -25.88
C TYR A 718 39.05 4.96 -26.09
N ILE A 719 38.93 4.06 -27.08
CA ILE A 719 40.01 3.14 -27.46
C ILE A 719 41.24 3.93 -27.95
N GLY A 720 41.03 4.95 -28.80
CA GLY A 720 42.10 5.85 -29.25
C GLY A 720 42.79 6.58 -28.09
N TYR A 721 42.00 7.08 -27.12
CA TYR A 721 42.51 7.69 -25.90
C TYR A 721 43.37 6.71 -25.08
N LEU A 722 42.91 5.48 -24.86
CA LEU A 722 43.68 4.46 -24.15
C LEU A 722 44.99 4.11 -24.86
N MET A 723 44.98 4.04 -26.20
CA MET A 723 46.20 3.81 -26.98
C MET A 723 47.21 4.95 -26.82
N LEU A 724 46.74 6.21 -26.90
CA LEU A 724 47.59 7.40 -26.68
C LEU A 724 48.13 7.46 -25.24
N PHE A 725 47.30 7.13 -24.25
CA PHE A 725 47.72 7.15 -22.85
C PHE A 725 48.72 6.03 -22.55
N ASN A 726 48.55 4.85 -23.14
CA ASN A 726 49.51 3.76 -23.08
C ASN A 726 50.87 4.17 -23.68
N TYR A 727 50.85 4.84 -24.84
CA TYR A 727 52.07 5.38 -25.45
C TYR A 727 52.80 6.34 -24.48
N ILE A 728 52.09 7.26 -23.84
CA ILE A 728 52.67 8.24 -22.90
C ILE A 728 53.28 7.57 -21.67
N VAL A 729 52.67 6.50 -21.15
CA VAL A 729 53.14 5.79 -19.95
C VAL A 729 54.36 4.92 -20.25
N LEU A 730 54.41 4.28 -21.42
CA LEU A 730 55.49 3.37 -21.82
C LEU A 730 56.71 4.09 -22.39
N VAL A 731 56.51 5.14 -23.18
CA VAL A 731 57.60 5.89 -23.82
C VAL A 731 58.19 6.90 -22.84
N LYS A 732 59.45 7.28 -23.05
CA LYS A 732 60.16 8.23 -22.19
C LYS A 732 59.43 9.58 -22.15
N MET A 733 58.98 9.96 -20.96
CA MET A 733 58.36 11.26 -20.69
C MET A 733 59.42 12.39 -20.69
N GLU A 734 59.24 13.38 -21.54
CA GLU A 734 60.08 14.59 -21.60
C GLU A 734 59.72 15.60 -20.48
N ARG A 735 60.59 16.60 -20.27
CA ARG A 735 60.42 17.61 -19.20
C ARG A 735 59.19 18.50 -19.42
N TRP A 736 58.87 18.77 -20.68
CA TRP A 736 57.67 19.49 -21.07
C TRP A 736 56.65 18.52 -21.68
N PRO A 737 55.34 18.74 -21.49
CA PRO A 737 54.33 17.84 -22.04
C PRO A 737 54.40 17.80 -23.57
N SER A 738 54.48 16.60 -24.13
CA SER A 738 54.47 16.41 -25.58
C SER A 738 53.09 16.75 -26.16
N THR A 739 53.00 16.94 -27.47
CA THR A 739 51.71 17.19 -28.15
C THR A 739 50.69 16.07 -27.89
N GLN A 740 51.13 14.82 -27.83
CA GLN A 740 50.27 13.67 -27.50
C GLN A 740 49.78 13.73 -26.05
N GLU A 741 50.63 14.18 -25.12
CA GLU A 741 50.25 14.35 -23.73
C GLU A 741 49.23 15.47 -23.54
N TRP A 742 49.39 16.58 -24.26
CA TRP A 742 48.39 17.65 -24.28
C TRP A 742 47.02 17.17 -24.77
N ILE A 743 46.98 16.25 -25.74
CA ILE A 743 45.73 15.63 -26.21
C ILE A 743 45.06 14.82 -25.09
N VAL A 744 45.83 14.00 -24.36
CA VAL A 744 45.31 13.20 -23.24
C VAL A 744 44.86 14.07 -22.07
N ILE A 745 45.63 15.12 -21.73
CA ILE A 745 45.26 16.10 -20.72
C ILE A 745 43.95 16.79 -21.09
N SER A 746 43.84 17.26 -22.34
CA SER A 746 42.63 17.88 -22.86
C SER A 746 41.43 16.92 -22.78
N TYR A 747 41.62 15.66 -23.17
CA TYR A 747 40.58 14.64 -23.08
C TYR A 747 40.05 14.46 -21.65
N ILE A 748 40.94 14.28 -20.67
CA ILE A 748 40.52 14.09 -19.26
C ILE A 748 39.87 15.36 -18.70
N PHE A 749 40.35 16.53 -19.09
CA PHE A 749 39.71 17.80 -18.72
C PHE A 749 38.29 17.91 -19.30
N THR A 750 38.10 17.57 -20.58
CA THR A 750 36.76 17.54 -21.19
C THR A 750 35.85 16.50 -20.53
N LEU A 751 36.38 15.35 -20.12
CA LEU A 751 35.63 14.36 -19.36
C LEU A 751 35.23 14.88 -17.96
N GLY A 752 36.10 15.63 -17.29
CA GLY A 752 35.78 16.32 -16.03
C GLY A 752 34.65 17.33 -16.19
N ILE A 753 34.66 18.12 -17.28
CA ILE A 753 33.55 19.02 -17.61
C ILE A 753 32.27 18.25 -17.91
N GLU A 754 32.35 17.13 -18.62
CA GLU A 754 31.21 16.28 -18.91
C GLU A 754 30.58 15.71 -17.63
N LYS A 755 31.39 15.25 -16.67
CA LYS A 755 30.91 14.82 -15.35
C LYS A 755 30.31 15.98 -14.54
N MET A 756 30.86 17.18 -14.65
CA MET A 756 30.26 18.37 -14.05
C MET A 756 28.90 18.70 -14.68
N ARG A 757 28.77 18.60 -16.02
CA ARG A 757 27.51 18.77 -16.75
C ARG A 757 26.47 17.73 -16.32
N GLU A 758 26.87 16.48 -16.16
CA GLU A 758 26.02 15.37 -15.68
C GLU A 758 25.43 15.67 -14.29
N ILE A 759 26.26 16.12 -13.34
CA ILE A 759 25.81 16.55 -12.02
C ILE A 759 24.81 17.71 -12.14
N LEU A 760 25.07 18.70 -12.99
CA LEU A 760 24.18 19.86 -13.17
C LEU A 760 22.85 19.49 -13.84
N MET A 761 22.84 18.54 -14.77
CA MET A 761 21.64 18.08 -15.48
C MET A 761 20.82 17.03 -14.72
N SER A 762 21.31 16.52 -13.59
CA SER A 762 20.58 15.53 -12.77
C SER A 762 19.24 16.07 -12.24
N GLU A 763 18.30 15.14 -12.06
CA GLU A 763 16.88 15.37 -11.73
C GLU A 763 16.61 16.23 -10.46
N PRO A 764 17.31 16.08 -9.32
CA PRO A 764 16.92 16.76 -8.07
C PRO A 764 17.16 18.27 -8.12
N GLY A 765 16.22 19.14 -7.73
CA GLY A 765 16.44 20.60 -7.82
C GLY A 765 17.58 21.18 -6.95
N LYS A 766 17.95 20.52 -5.84
CA LYS A 766 18.97 21.00 -4.88
C LYS A 766 20.35 20.41 -5.18
N LEU A 767 21.37 21.26 -5.34
CA LEU A 767 22.76 20.84 -5.65
C LEU A 767 23.32 19.75 -4.73
N LEU A 768 23.06 19.85 -3.42
CA LEU A 768 23.58 18.88 -2.45
C LEU A 768 22.94 17.49 -2.61
N GLN A 769 21.64 17.46 -2.97
CA GLN A 769 20.94 16.22 -3.29
C GLN A 769 21.41 15.64 -4.63
N LYS A 770 21.66 16.50 -5.64
CA LYS A 770 22.24 16.09 -6.93
C LYS A 770 23.55 15.33 -6.74
N VAL A 771 24.49 15.92 -5.98
CA VAL A 771 25.79 15.30 -5.69
C VAL A 771 25.62 14.01 -4.90
N LYS A 772 24.73 13.98 -3.91
CA LYS A 772 24.45 12.76 -3.13
C LYS A 772 23.95 11.60 -4.00
N VAL A 773 23.00 11.86 -4.89
CA VAL A 773 22.46 10.84 -5.81
C VAL A 773 23.53 10.39 -6.80
N TRP A 774 24.31 11.32 -7.35
CA TRP A 774 25.39 11.00 -8.29
C TRP A 774 26.47 10.10 -7.67
N LEU A 775 26.85 10.34 -6.40
CA LEU A 775 27.83 9.53 -5.66
C LEU A 775 27.33 8.13 -5.25
N GLN A 776 26.02 7.84 -5.34
CA GLN A 776 25.51 6.49 -5.06
C GLN A 776 25.88 5.49 -6.15
N GLU A 777 26.20 5.96 -7.36
CA GLU A 777 26.60 5.12 -8.46
C GLU A 777 28.09 4.80 -8.39
N TYR A 778 28.43 3.50 -8.31
CA TYR A 778 29.81 3.03 -8.14
C TYR A 778 30.76 3.57 -9.23
N TRP A 779 30.31 3.57 -10.48
CA TRP A 779 31.07 4.04 -11.63
C TRP A 779 31.42 5.53 -11.58
N ASN A 780 30.52 6.35 -11.03
CA ASN A 780 30.76 7.79 -10.88
C ASN A 780 31.83 8.07 -9.82
N VAL A 781 31.82 7.30 -8.73
CA VAL A 781 32.86 7.38 -7.70
C VAL A 781 34.22 6.97 -8.26
N THR A 782 34.30 5.90 -9.05
CA THR A 782 35.56 5.48 -9.68
C THR A 782 36.10 6.51 -10.66
N ASP A 783 35.23 7.16 -11.44
CA ASP A 783 35.62 8.22 -12.38
C ASP A 783 36.15 9.45 -11.65
N LEU A 784 35.49 9.86 -10.55
CA LEU A 784 35.94 10.97 -9.72
C LEU A 784 37.34 10.71 -9.14
N ILE A 785 37.57 9.51 -8.60
CA ILE A 785 38.88 9.11 -8.08
C ILE A 785 39.93 9.11 -9.20
N ALA A 786 39.60 8.59 -10.38
CA ALA A 786 40.51 8.56 -11.52
C ALA A 786 40.92 9.97 -11.98
N ILE A 787 39.97 10.91 -12.06
CA ILE A 787 40.23 12.31 -12.45
C ILE A 787 41.06 13.04 -11.38
N LEU A 788 40.77 12.83 -10.09
CA LEU A 788 41.53 13.43 -8.99
C LEU A 788 42.96 12.90 -8.92
N LEU A 789 43.16 11.58 -9.10
CA LEU A 789 44.50 11.00 -9.14
C LEU A 789 45.29 11.52 -10.35
N PHE A 790 44.63 11.71 -11.49
CA PHE A 790 45.26 12.28 -12.68
C PHE A 790 45.68 13.75 -12.46
N SER A 791 44.82 14.57 -11.86
CA SER A 791 45.14 15.98 -11.60
C SER A 791 46.29 16.14 -10.61
N VAL A 792 46.33 15.33 -9.54
CA VAL A 792 47.46 15.28 -8.60
C VAL A 792 48.74 14.84 -9.32
N GLY A 793 48.67 13.79 -10.14
CA GLY A 793 49.80 13.34 -10.95
C GLY A 793 50.32 14.42 -11.89
N MET A 794 49.42 15.20 -12.50
CA MET A 794 49.79 16.28 -13.43
C MET A 794 50.51 17.41 -12.69
N ILE A 795 50.01 17.82 -11.53
CA ILE A 795 50.63 18.89 -10.72
C ILE A 795 52.04 18.47 -10.27
N LEU A 796 52.20 17.24 -9.78
CA LEU A 796 53.51 16.71 -9.35
C LEU A 796 54.47 16.53 -10.52
N ARG A 797 53.96 16.23 -11.72
CA ARG A 797 54.76 16.11 -12.93
C ARG A 797 55.38 17.45 -13.36
N LEU A 798 54.71 18.57 -13.13
CA LEU A 798 55.20 19.91 -13.45
C LEU A 798 56.28 20.41 -12.48
N GLN A 799 56.51 19.71 -11.37
CA GLN A 799 57.53 20.07 -10.37
C GLN A 799 58.92 19.48 -10.70
N ASP A 800 59.95 19.97 -10.02
CA ASP A 800 61.32 19.46 -10.14
C ASP A 800 61.53 18.15 -9.34
N GLN A 801 62.67 17.46 -9.56
CA GLN A 801 62.98 16.21 -8.85
C GLN A 801 63.07 16.47 -7.33
N PRO A 802 62.52 15.59 -6.45
CA PRO A 802 62.04 14.21 -6.65
C PRO A 802 60.56 14.04 -7.03
N PHE A 803 59.71 15.05 -6.88
CA PHE A 803 58.25 14.93 -7.10
C PHE A 803 57.86 14.51 -8.52
N ARG A 804 58.73 14.77 -9.51
CA ARG A 804 58.56 14.30 -10.90
C ARG A 804 58.52 12.77 -11.04
N SER A 805 59.34 12.03 -10.29
CA SER A 805 59.29 10.56 -10.36
C SER A 805 57.98 10.04 -9.79
N ASP A 806 57.48 10.67 -8.74
CA ASP A 806 56.21 10.31 -8.09
C ASP A 806 55.04 10.61 -9.02
N GLY A 807 55.05 11.75 -9.73
CA GLY A 807 54.06 12.08 -10.77
C GLY A 807 53.99 11.02 -11.89
N ARG A 808 55.14 10.48 -12.32
CA ARG A 808 55.19 9.38 -13.30
C ARG A 808 54.58 8.10 -12.74
N VAL A 809 54.91 7.72 -11.51
CA VAL A 809 54.34 6.53 -10.84
C VAL A 809 52.81 6.67 -10.74
N ILE A 810 52.32 7.87 -10.39
CA ILE A 810 50.89 8.15 -10.34
C ILE A 810 50.25 7.98 -11.72
N TYR A 811 50.87 8.45 -12.81
CA TYR A 811 50.37 8.20 -14.18
C TYR A 811 50.31 6.71 -14.52
N CYS A 812 51.34 5.93 -14.15
CA CYS A 812 51.40 4.49 -14.36
C CYS A 812 50.32 3.72 -13.59
N VAL A 813 49.93 4.20 -12.41
CA VAL A 813 48.82 3.61 -11.64
C VAL A 813 47.48 4.11 -12.17
N ASN A 814 47.40 5.37 -12.60
CA ASN A 814 46.17 6.00 -13.07
C ASN A 814 45.56 5.30 -14.30
N ILE A 815 46.39 4.80 -15.23
CA ILE A 815 45.93 4.04 -16.40
C ILE A 815 45.08 2.81 -16.04
N ILE A 816 45.30 2.20 -14.87
CA ILE A 816 44.54 1.04 -14.39
C ILE A 816 43.06 1.41 -14.22
N TYR A 817 42.76 2.60 -13.68
CA TYR A 817 41.38 3.06 -13.51
C TYR A 817 40.66 3.24 -14.86
N TRP A 818 41.35 3.76 -15.87
CA TRP A 818 40.80 3.89 -17.22
C TRP A 818 40.61 2.53 -17.92
N TYR A 819 41.42 1.52 -17.61
CA TYR A 819 41.14 0.14 -18.05
C TYR A 819 39.93 -0.48 -17.33
N ILE A 820 39.79 -0.26 -16.01
CA ILE A 820 38.61 -0.73 -15.26
C ILE A 820 37.33 -0.10 -15.82
N ARG A 821 37.37 1.18 -16.20
CA ARG A 821 36.26 1.90 -16.83
C ARG A 821 35.78 1.25 -18.14
N LEU A 822 36.62 0.48 -18.84
CA LEU A 822 36.21 -0.26 -20.04
C LEU A 822 35.12 -1.31 -19.74
N LEU A 823 35.07 -1.84 -18.52
CA LEU A 823 34.03 -2.78 -18.09
C LEU A 823 32.62 -2.17 -18.11
N ASP A 824 32.50 -0.86 -17.87
CA ASP A 824 31.22 -0.14 -17.96
C ASP A 824 30.69 -0.12 -19.40
N ILE A 825 31.58 0.10 -20.38
CA ILE A 825 31.25 0.06 -21.82
C ILE A 825 30.81 -1.36 -22.23
N PHE A 826 31.48 -2.41 -21.71
CA PHE A 826 31.08 -3.79 -21.94
C PHE A 826 29.75 -4.16 -21.27
N GLY A 827 29.32 -3.38 -20.27
CA GLY A 827 28.03 -3.51 -19.60
C GLY A 827 26.82 -3.46 -20.53
N VAL A 828 26.93 -2.73 -21.64
CA VAL A 828 25.85 -2.55 -22.64
C VAL A 828 25.59 -3.82 -23.46
N ASN A 829 26.58 -4.71 -23.58
CA ASN A 829 26.42 -5.93 -24.36
C ASN A 829 25.51 -6.94 -23.64
N LYS A 830 24.48 -7.45 -24.34
CA LYS A 830 23.52 -8.45 -23.85
C LYS A 830 24.18 -9.65 -23.15
N TYR A 831 25.35 -10.08 -23.62
CA TYR A 831 26.05 -11.23 -23.05
C TYR A 831 27.06 -10.86 -21.96
N LEU A 832 27.85 -9.79 -22.14
CA LEU A 832 28.89 -9.41 -21.19
C LEU A 832 28.35 -8.64 -19.98
N GLY A 833 27.27 -7.87 -20.15
CA GLY A 833 26.68 -7.06 -19.09
C GLY A 833 26.30 -7.84 -17.84
N PRO A 834 25.55 -8.96 -17.95
CA PRO A 834 25.24 -9.79 -16.79
C PRO A 834 26.49 -10.31 -16.06
N TYR A 835 27.56 -10.67 -16.78
CA TYR A 835 28.81 -11.10 -16.15
C TYR A 835 29.50 -9.98 -15.37
N VAL A 836 29.54 -8.75 -15.91
CA VAL A 836 30.08 -7.59 -15.19
C VAL A 836 29.30 -7.33 -13.90
N MET A 837 27.96 -7.41 -13.95
CA MET A 837 27.10 -7.27 -12.78
C MET A 837 27.30 -8.40 -11.75
N MET A 838 27.58 -9.63 -12.19
CA MET A 838 27.89 -10.75 -11.30
C MET A 838 29.24 -10.54 -10.59
N ILE A 839 30.28 -10.12 -11.33
CA ILE A 839 31.60 -9.80 -10.77
C ILE A 839 31.46 -8.72 -9.69
N GLY A 840 30.73 -7.64 -9.99
CA GLY A 840 30.53 -6.54 -9.03
C GLY A 840 29.85 -6.98 -7.73
N LYS A 841 28.83 -7.85 -7.81
CA LYS A 841 28.18 -8.42 -6.61
C LYS A 841 29.11 -9.34 -5.81
N MET A 842 29.88 -10.18 -6.51
CA MET A 842 30.81 -11.12 -5.86
C MET A 842 31.99 -10.42 -5.19
N MET A 843 32.37 -9.20 -5.60
CA MET A 843 33.46 -8.45 -4.96
C MET A 843 33.17 -8.08 -3.50
N ILE A 844 31.90 -7.81 -3.14
CA ILE A 844 31.51 -7.50 -1.76
C ILE A 844 31.71 -8.73 -0.87
N ASP A 845 31.27 -9.89 -1.33
CA ASP A 845 31.44 -11.15 -0.61
C ASP A 845 32.92 -11.55 -0.50
N MET A 846 33.72 -11.26 -1.53
CA MET A 846 35.17 -11.51 -1.54
C MET A 846 35.93 -10.67 -0.49
N MET A 847 35.45 -9.47 -0.14
CA MET A 847 36.11 -8.62 0.85
C MET A 847 36.22 -9.33 2.21
N TYR A 848 35.17 -10.02 2.65
CA TYR A 848 35.20 -10.79 3.91
C TYR A 848 36.23 -11.91 3.86
N PHE A 849 36.36 -12.60 2.73
CA PHE A 849 37.37 -13.63 2.54
C PHE A 849 38.79 -13.06 2.60
N VAL A 850 39.04 -11.92 1.95
CA VAL A 850 40.36 -11.25 1.97
C VAL A 850 40.74 -10.82 3.38
N ILE A 851 39.78 -10.34 4.19
CA ILE A 851 40.03 -9.98 5.61
C ILE A 851 40.45 -11.22 6.42
N ILE A 852 39.76 -12.34 6.27
CA ILE A 852 40.11 -13.60 6.96
C ILE A 852 41.50 -14.08 6.51
N MET A 853 41.78 -14.04 5.20
CA MET A 853 43.08 -14.41 4.65
C MET A 853 44.21 -13.52 5.18
N LEU A 854 43.97 -12.21 5.35
CA LEU A 854 44.94 -11.28 5.92
C LEU A 854 45.32 -11.64 7.36
N VAL A 855 44.35 -12.05 8.19
CA VAL A 855 44.60 -12.47 9.58
C VAL A 855 45.54 -13.68 9.62
N VAL A 856 45.24 -14.69 8.82
CA VAL A 856 46.06 -15.92 8.70
C VAL A 856 47.46 -15.62 8.17
N LEU A 857 47.54 -14.81 7.10
CA LEU A 857 48.80 -14.39 6.49
C LEU A 857 49.69 -13.65 7.49
N MET A 858 49.13 -12.71 8.25
CA MET A 858 49.89 -11.95 9.24
C MET A 858 50.35 -12.83 10.40
N SER A 859 49.52 -13.76 10.89
CA SER A 859 49.94 -14.69 11.95
C SER A 859 51.09 -15.59 11.52
N PHE A 860 51.00 -16.17 10.33
CA PHE A 860 52.07 -16.98 9.76
C PHE A 860 53.32 -16.14 9.48
N GLY A 861 53.15 -14.93 8.94
CA GLY A 861 54.23 -14.02 8.61
C GLY A 861 55.08 -13.58 9.80
N VAL A 862 54.42 -13.23 10.91
CA VAL A 862 55.11 -12.88 12.16
C VAL A 862 55.87 -14.08 12.70
N ALA A 863 55.24 -15.26 12.76
CA ALA A 863 55.88 -16.49 13.23
C ALA A 863 57.09 -16.86 12.38
N ARG A 864 56.95 -16.83 11.05
CA ARG A 864 58.02 -17.09 10.09
C ARG A 864 59.20 -16.13 10.29
N GLN A 865 58.95 -14.82 10.31
CA GLN A 865 60.01 -13.82 10.40
C GLN A 865 60.76 -13.92 11.74
N ALA A 866 60.04 -14.15 12.84
CA ALA A 866 60.64 -14.36 14.16
C ALA A 866 61.53 -15.61 14.25
N ILE A 867 61.16 -16.70 13.57
CA ILE A 867 61.93 -17.96 13.57
C ILE A 867 63.18 -17.86 12.67
N LEU A 868 63.07 -17.26 11.49
CA LEU A 868 64.16 -17.18 10.51
C LEU A 868 65.21 -16.10 10.85
N PHE A 869 64.79 -14.98 11.44
CA PHE A 869 65.66 -13.84 11.76
C PHE A 869 65.46 -13.39 13.22
N PRO A 870 66.07 -14.10 14.20
CA PRO A 870 65.97 -13.72 15.59
C PRO A 870 66.69 -12.38 15.86
N ASN A 871 66.07 -11.50 16.65
CA ASN A 871 66.59 -10.20 17.11
C ASN A 871 66.90 -9.16 16.02
N GLU A 872 66.08 -9.08 14.97
CA GLU A 872 66.19 -8.04 13.93
C GLU A 872 65.73 -6.66 14.45
N GLU A 873 66.48 -5.59 14.16
CA GLU A 873 66.14 -4.21 14.59
C GLU A 873 64.84 -3.70 13.92
N PRO A 874 64.06 -2.84 14.61
CA PRO A 874 62.81 -2.32 14.08
C PRO A 874 63.05 -1.51 12.81
N SER A 875 62.61 -2.04 11.66
CA SER A 875 62.75 -1.39 10.36
C SER A 875 61.49 -1.57 9.50
N TRP A 876 61.24 -0.63 8.58
CA TRP A 876 60.15 -0.75 7.60
C TRP A 876 60.30 -1.99 6.71
N LYS A 877 61.53 -2.48 6.52
CA LYS A 877 61.83 -3.71 5.80
C LYS A 877 61.33 -4.94 6.56
N LEU A 878 61.48 -4.97 7.89
CA LEU A 878 60.92 -6.01 8.76
C LEU A 878 59.39 -6.07 8.64
N ALA A 879 58.72 -4.92 8.78
CA ALA A 879 57.26 -4.83 8.63
C ALA A 879 56.77 -5.27 7.24
N LYS A 880 57.48 -4.88 6.18
CA LYS A 880 57.20 -5.33 4.81
C LYS A 880 57.35 -6.84 4.66
N ASN A 881 58.42 -7.43 5.19
CA ASN A 881 58.73 -8.86 5.05
C ASN A 881 57.70 -9.75 5.75
N ILE A 882 57.15 -9.31 6.88
CA ILE A 882 56.08 -10.02 7.61
C ILE A 882 54.88 -10.29 6.70
N PHE A 883 54.48 -9.33 5.87
CA PHE A 883 53.34 -9.51 4.98
C PHE A 883 53.74 -10.03 3.59
N TYR A 884 54.77 -9.45 2.98
CA TYR A 884 55.12 -9.65 1.57
C TYR A 884 55.57 -11.08 1.26
N MET A 885 56.41 -11.67 2.12
CA MET A 885 56.93 -13.02 1.86
C MET A 885 55.83 -14.10 1.95
N PRO A 886 55.03 -14.17 3.02
CA PRO A 886 53.85 -15.06 3.06
C PRO A 886 52.85 -14.88 1.93
N TYR A 887 52.61 -13.63 1.51
CA TYR A 887 51.66 -13.33 0.45
C TYR A 887 52.04 -14.02 -0.87
N TRP A 888 53.31 -13.94 -1.28
CA TRP A 888 53.79 -14.60 -2.51
C TRP A 888 53.85 -16.13 -2.39
N MET A 889 54.05 -16.66 -1.18
CA MET A 889 54.00 -18.10 -0.94
C MET A 889 52.61 -18.70 -1.21
N ILE A 890 51.51 -17.95 -1.01
CA ILE A 890 50.17 -18.40 -1.42
C ILE A 890 50.09 -18.64 -2.94
N TYR A 891 50.79 -17.82 -3.72
CA TYR A 891 50.82 -17.94 -5.18
C TYR A 891 51.84 -18.97 -5.70
N GLY A 892 52.50 -19.71 -4.80
CA GLY A 892 53.44 -20.77 -5.15
C GLY A 892 54.90 -20.34 -5.25
N GLU A 893 55.23 -19.07 -4.99
CA GLU A 893 56.62 -18.61 -4.91
C GLU A 893 57.22 -19.02 -3.56
N VAL A 894 57.83 -20.20 -3.53
CA VAL A 894 58.53 -20.69 -2.35
C VAL A 894 59.93 -20.11 -2.37
N PHE A 895 60.21 -19.11 -1.54
CA PHE A 895 61.53 -18.49 -1.34
C PHE A 895 62.58 -19.48 -0.75
N ALA A 896 62.74 -20.64 -1.38
CA ALA A 896 63.48 -21.80 -0.88
C ALA A 896 64.95 -21.44 -0.63
N ASP A 897 65.59 -20.70 -1.53
CA ASP A 897 66.98 -20.25 -1.39
C ASP A 897 67.21 -19.33 -0.17
N GLN A 898 66.16 -18.67 0.31
CA GLN A 898 66.22 -17.79 1.49
C GLN A 898 65.86 -18.52 2.78
N ILE A 899 65.06 -19.59 2.69
CA ILE A 899 64.60 -20.40 3.82
C ILE A 899 65.63 -21.48 4.17
N ASP A 900 66.15 -22.19 3.17
CA ASP A 900 67.23 -23.16 3.30
C ASP A 900 68.57 -22.46 3.06
N ARG A 901 69.17 -21.86 4.10
CA ARG A 901 70.55 -21.38 3.99
C ARG A 901 71.47 -22.55 3.62
N LYS A 902 72.18 -22.43 2.49
CA LYS A 902 73.25 -23.34 2.06
C LYS A 902 74.14 -23.73 3.25
N GLN A 903 74.22 -25.03 3.50
CA GLN A 903 75.23 -25.63 4.36
C GLN A 903 76.62 -25.21 3.87
N VAL A 904 77.36 -24.50 4.70
CA VAL A 904 78.82 -24.59 4.72
C VAL A 904 79.19 -24.90 6.17
N TYR A 905 79.79 -26.08 6.34
CA TYR A 905 80.34 -26.70 7.55
C TYR A 905 80.50 -25.77 8.75
N ASP A 906 79.71 -25.97 9.81
CA ASP A 906 80.31 -26.26 11.10
C ASP A 906 79.33 -26.97 12.05
N SER A 907 79.87 -27.96 12.75
CA SER A 907 79.20 -28.90 13.66
C SER A 907 78.75 -28.25 14.98
N HIS A 908 77.63 -28.79 15.50
CA HIS A 908 77.03 -28.55 16.82
C HIS A 908 76.07 -27.36 16.99
N THR A 909 74.79 -27.59 16.65
CA THR A 909 73.60 -27.19 17.45
C THR A 909 72.34 -27.84 16.86
N PRO A 910 71.36 -28.30 17.66
CA PRO A 910 70.20 -29.01 17.14
C PRO A 910 69.16 -28.01 16.58
N LYS A 911 69.34 -27.57 15.33
CA LYS A 911 68.39 -26.67 14.62
C LYS A 911 67.30 -27.42 13.82
N SER A 912 67.24 -28.75 13.91
CA SER A 912 66.24 -29.58 13.21
C SER A 912 64.82 -29.50 13.80
N VAL A 913 64.64 -28.91 14.99
CA VAL A 913 63.33 -28.81 15.65
C VAL A 913 62.48 -27.65 15.10
N HIS A 914 63.09 -26.52 14.72
CA HIS A 914 62.37 -25.34 14.24
C HIS A 914 61.73 -25.52 12.86
N LEU A 915 62.42 -26.19 11.93
CA LEU A 915 61.88 -26.51 10.60
C LEU A 915 60.77 -27.58 10.66
N PHE A 916 60.86 -28.49 11.63
CA PHE A 916 59.84 -29.53 11.86
C PHE A 916 58.55 -28.94 12.46
N VAL A 917 58.65 -27.97 13.37
CA VAL A 917 57.49 -27.25 13.92
C VAL A 917 56.80 -26.43 12.83
N LEU A 918 57.54 -25.69 12.00
CA LEU A 918 56.97 -24.89 10.90
C LEU A 918 56.21 -25.77 9.89
N ASN A 919 56.79 -26.90 9.49
CA ASN A 919 56.15 -27.86 8.58
C ASN A 919 54.94 -28.58 9.21
N LYS A 920 54.94 -28.80 10.52
CA LYS A 920 53.80 -29.38 11.24
C LYS A 920 52.67 -28.35 11.41
N TRP A 921 53.01 -27.07 11.59
CA TRP A 921 52.06 -25.95 11.68
C TRP A 921 51.39 -25.68 10.34
N LEU A 922 52.15 -25.61 9.23
CA LEU A 922 51.61 -25.53 7.86
C LEU A 922 50.63 -26.67 7.54
N LYS A 923 50.94 -27.92 7.96
CA LYS A 923 50.04 -29.08 7.83
C LYS A 923 48.79 -29.05 8.71
N ILE A 924 48.75 -28.22 9.75
CA ILE A 924 47.58 -28.01 10.62
C ILE A 924 46.71 -26.90 10.03
N GLU A 925 47.34 -25.83 9.54
CA GLU A 925 46.69 -24.68 8.91
C GLU A 925 46.00 -25.05 7.58
N ASP A 926 46.67 -25.83 6.73
CA ASP A 926 46.08 -26.39 5.49
C ASP A 926 44.87 -27.28 5.78
N ARG A 927 44.90 -28.04 6.88
CA ARG A 927 43.77 -28.89 7.30
C ARG A 927 42.61 -28.07 7.85
N PHE A 928 42.90 -26.96 8.53
CA PHE A 928 41.89 -26.05 9.07
C PHE A 928 41.20 -25.27 7.95
N LEU A 929 41.96 -24.75 6.97
CA LEU A 929 41.45 -24.08 5.77
C LEU A 929 40.65 -25.05 4.87
N ALA A 930 41.13 -26.27 4.67
CA ALA A 930 40.41 -27.29 3.90
C ALA A 930 39.08 -27.71 4.57
N SER A 931 38.99 -27.68 5.89
CA SER A 931 37.75 -27.96 6.63
C SER A 931 36.73 -26.81 6.56
N TYR A 932 37.18 -25.57 6.35
CA TYR A 932 36.31 -24.40 6.30
C TYR A 932 35.87 -24.05 4.87
N LEU A 933 36.73 -24.27 3.86
CA LEU A 933 36.43 -24.09 2.44
C LEU A 933 35.77 -25.33 1.80
N GLY A 934 35.89 -26.49 2.43
CA GLY A 934 35.27 -27.75 2.01
C GLY A 934 33.83 -27.89 2.48
N GLY A 935 32.89 -27.18 1.85
CA GLY A 935 31.48 -27.55 1.92
C GLY A 935 31.30 -29.03 1.54
N LYS A 936 30.62 -29.80 2.40
CA LYS A 936 30.30 -31.24 2.26
C LYS A 936 30.24 -31.71 0.80
N LYS A 937 31.32 -32.35 0.31
CA LYS A 937 31.20 -33.28 -0.83
C LYS A 937 30.51 -34.54 -0.32
N THR A 938 29.19 -34.58 -0.46
CA THR A 938 28.43 -35.83 -0.44
C THR A 938 29.00 -36.76 -1.49
N LYS A 939 29.50 -37.92 -1.05
CA LYS A 939 29.82 -39.07 -1.89
C LYS A 939 28.58 -39.45 -2.71
N ASN A 940 28.59 -39.17 -4.01
CA ASN A 940 27.80 -39.91 -4.97
C ASN A 940 28.74 -40.45 -6.05
N ASN A 941 29.32 -41.61 -5.74
CA ASN A 941 29.79 -42.53 -6.76
C ASN A 941 28.54 -43.18 -7.36
N ASN A 942 28.23 -42.85 -8.61
CA ASN A 942 27.74 -43.74 -9.65
C ASN A 942 27.32 -42.88 -10.84
N TYR A 943 28.08 -42.93 -11.92
CA TYR A 943 27.65 -43.48 -13.21
C TYR A 943 28.82 -43.41 -14.20
N ARG A 944 29.26 -44.60 -14.61
CA ARG A 944 30.10 -44.85 -15.79
C ARG A 944 29.24 -44.70 -17.04
N ARG A 945 29.57 -43.78 -17.94
CA ARG A 945 29.94 -44.00 -19.36
C ARG A 945 30.13 -42.68 -20.07
#